data_AF-U6GHF9-F1
#
_entry.id   AF-U6GHF9-F1
#
_cell.length_a   1.000
_cell.length_b   1.000
_cell.length_c   1.000
_cell.angle_alpha   90.00
_cell.angle_beta   90.00
_cell.angle_gamma   90.00
#
_symmetry.space_group_name_H-M   'P 1'
#
loop_
_entity.id
_entity.type
_entity.pdbx_description
1 polymer ?
#
loop_
_entity_poly.entity_id
_entity_poly.type
_entity_poly.pdbx_seq_one_letter_code
_entity_poly.pdbx_strand_id
1 'polypeptide(L)'
;MSLQRRRHPSSPRDSSDTSGSPSGAPPSSKITVGSPRGTPGGAHGGSPGGPPSTSPVQRAALKAKEAAVCGVFTGTTSERLHGRVGEDENGLRLWMPSPPLTHQTTQDLQRSYEGYCFNSALSDTLSLDRPIPSFDSAACAAQREEFAAATAAAEAAAAAGGEEGLSSPLLLRASVIIVLHNELLSALLRSLHSVLNRTPPRFLKEIILVNDNSDKDTHPWLYEQLEEYITRAVPKTKLLHLPQRRGLMGARAAGAAIASGDVLVFLDSHIEVLPHWVEPLLQRLSVAAKAAVMPRVASIDAETFEVKNGGIDTLAFSWNLGHMHRDDEIKNRIINKNKKQTEPLYSPIMPGGIFAIKRDWWETLGGYDEEMRLYGGEEFELSFKVWMCGGALEVLTCSKVAHIFRSDKYWKVSGDEISRNKQRAAFVWMDEFVKYVLLTTPPLSASFIGDLSKQKALRRHLKCKSFMWYLQNVYPELEAPPLHAAATGAVLRKDLNSCLDTMQRDRGPLGAFPCHFAHGTQAFLFDGSTGKFFVGQKGFTSCIAGDTKKRLVLQLSCTYTAANISLRWKLYPQTGQIQLDLSAAATIEDEEAAAAAAAAAYEEEDEEAAYEDEEPPANEEEEAAANEEEKAAAAKENKAAAANEEEEAAAAKENKAAAAKENEAAAAKENKAAAAKAAAATQGDADPAAAKDASAGAAKAAATKDGYKAAKDKEEAAAAAAAAADSAEDGSQQTAAAGKPAAAAGVAVGAAAGAAATVAGEATEGLCLRIFSNPTKASLHAVELAECDPTDKGQRLEFVP
;
A
#
# COMPACT_ATOMS: atom_id res chain seq x y z
N MET A 1 -30.33 -14.39 -42.50
CA MET A 1 -30.62 -14.73 -43.93
C MET A 1 -29.66 -13.93 -44.83
N SER A 2 -29.61 -14.27 -46.12
CA SER A 2 -29.07 -13.54 -47.32
C SER A 2 -29.10 -11.99 -47.30
N LEU A 3 -28.39 -11.18 -48.12
CA LEU A 3 -27.36 -11.25 -49.21
C LEU A 3 -26.90 -9.77 -49.51
N GLN A 4 -25.96 -9.33 -50.38
CA GLN A 4 -24.96 -9.83 -51.37
C GLN A 4 -23.76 -8.82 -51.43
N ARG A 5 -22.61 -9.19 -52.01
CA ARG A 5 -21.48 -8.29 -52.40
C ARG A 5 -21.85 -7.24 -53.48
N ARG A 6 -21.10 -6.11 -53.54
CA ARG A 6 -20.64 -5.29 -54.73
C ARG A 6 -19.94 -4.02 -54.21
N ARG A 7 -19.16 -3.21 -54.94
CA ARG A 7 -18.13 -3.32 -56.03
C ARG A 7 -17.67 -1.87 -56.35
N HIS A 8 -16.39 -1.62 -56.71
CA HIS A 8 -15.94 -0.31 -57.25
C HIS A 8 -16.56 0.00 -58.64
N PRO A 9 -16.69 1.29 -59.02
CA PRO A 9 -15.69 2.03 -59.83
C PRO A 9 -15.43 3.46 -59.29
N SER A 10 -14.58 4.38 -59.82
CA SER A 10 -13.36 4.37 -60.66
C SER A 10 -12.68 5.77 -60.62
N SER A 11 -11.46 5.93 -61.15
CA SER A 11 -10.76 7.23 -61.32
C SER A 11 -10.82 7.73 -62.79
N PRO A 12 -10.52 9.02 -63.05
CA PRO A 12 -9.57 9.39 -64.10
C PRO A 12 -8.31 10.09 -63.52
N ARG A 13 -7.32 10.33 -64.40
CA ARG A 13 -6.01 10.96 -64.11
C ARG A 13 -5.92 12.32 -64.81
N ASP A 14 -4.92 13.13 -64.45
CA ASP A 14 -4.04 13.71 -65.47
C ASP A 14 -2.60 13.89 -64.95
N SER A 15 -1.63 14.21 -65.81
CA SER A 15 -0.18 14.00 -65.52
C SER A 15 0.81 14.94 -66.22
N SER A 16 1.98 15.17 -65.62
CA SER A 16 3.23 15.51 -66.33
C SER A 16 4.48 15.31 -65.45
N ASP A 17 5.59 14.89 -66.06
CA ASP A 17 6.89 14.57 -65.43
C ASP A 17 7.89 15.74 -65.50
N THR A 18 8.91 15.77 -64.62
CA THR A 18 10.32 15.49 -65.04
C THR A 18 11.34 15.41 -63.89
N SER A 19 12.12 14.33 -63.93
CA SER A 19 13.38 13.96 -63.26
C SER A 19 14.31 15.03 -62.64
N GLY A 20 14.91 14.71 -61.48
CA GLY A 20 16.16 15.33 -60.99
C GLY A 20 16.73 14.77 -59.67
N SER A 21 17.94 14.17 -59.73
CA SER A 21 18.78 13.68 -58.61
C SER A 21 20.26 14.03 -58.91
N PRO A 22 21.27 14.00 -57.99
CA PRO A 22 21.31 13.22 -56.73
C PRO A 22 22.05 13.86 -55.50
N SER A 23 22.07 13.09 -54.39
CA SER A 23 23.16 12.97 -53.38
C SER A 23 23.48 14.11 -52.39
N GLY A 24 23.83 13.73 -51.15
CA GLY A 24 24.45 14.60 -50.14
C GLY A 24 24.07 14.22 -48.69
N ALA A 25 24.97 13.56 -47.94
CA ALA A 25 24.77 13.23 -46.52
C ALA A 25 25.69 14.09 -45.60
N PRO A 26 25.26 14.46 -44.39
CA PRO A 26 26.01 15.37 -43.52
C PRO A 26 26.98 14.65 -42.56
N PRO A 27 28.19 15.20 -42.31
CA PRO A 27 29.07 14.75 -41.23
C PRO A 27 28.86 15.54 -39.92
N SER A 28 29.31 14.97 -38.81
CA SER A 28 29.36 15.61 -37.48
C SER A 28 30.75 16.17 -37.16
N SER A 29 30.89 17.00 -36.11
CA SER A 29 31.75 16.66 -34.95
C SER A 29 31.99 17.80 -33.93
N LYS A 30 32.02 17.38 -32.65
CA LYS A 30 32.90 17.78 -31.53
C LYS A 30 33.18 19.27 -31.21
N ILE A 31 32.77 19.63 -29.99
CA ILE A 31 33.29 20.77 -29.20
C ILE A 31 34.66 20.39 -28.58
N THR A 32 35.57 21.37 -28.44
CA THR A 32 36.85 21.22 -27.72
C THR A 32 37.04 22.38 -26.73
N VAL A 33 37.66 22.12 -25.58
CA VAL A 33 37.84 23.07 -24.46
C VAL A 33 39.09 23.94 -24.65
N GLY A 34 39.04 25.22 -24.26
CA GLY A 34 40.22 26.11 -24.29
C GLY A 34 40.09 27.38 -23.41
N SER A 35 41.06 27.56 -22.50
CA SER A 35 41.34 28.74 -21.66
C SER A 35 42.79 28.58 -21.14
N PRO A 36 43.52 29.58 -20.57
CA PRO A 36 43.04 30.86 -20.01
C PRO A 36 43.98 32.09 -20.20
N ARG A 37 43.73 33.15 -19.40
CA ARG A 37 44.58 34.31 -19.00
C ARG A 37 44.41 35.64 -19.78
N GLY A 38 44.22 36.71 -18.99
CA GLY A 38 44.26 38.11 -19.41
C GLY A 38 43.63 39.02 -18.33
N THR A 39 44.42 39.87 -17.67
CA THR A 39 44.00 40.84 -16.62
C THR A 39 44.75 42.17 -16.84
N PRO A 40 44.48 43.27 -16.10
CA PRO A 40 43.23 44.02 -16.12
C PRO A 40 43.47 45.54 -16.35
N GLY A 41 42.44 46.32 -16.68
CA GLY A 41 42.49 47.79 -16.55
C GLY A 41 41.56 48.57 -17.49
N GLY A 42 41.28 49.83 -17.12
CA GLY A 42 40.55 50.80 -17.95
C GLY A 42 39.16 51.14 -17.42
N ALA A 43 39.05 52.14 -16.55
CA ALA A 43 37.76 52.70 -16.11
C ALA A 43 37.40 53.94 -16.94
N HIS A 44 36.18 53.98 -17.49
CA HIS A 44 35.51 55.21 -17.92
C HIS A 44 34.03 55.12 -17.60
N GLY A 45 33.48 56.18 -17.01
CA GLY A 45 32.07 56.25 -16.62
C GLY A 45 31.16 56.69 -17.75
N GLY A 46 29.99 56.07 -17.83
CA GLY A 46 28.84 56.52 -18.62
C GLY A 46 27.56 56.17 -17.86
N SER A 47 26.59 57.07 -17.83
CA SER A 47 25.36 56.87 -17.06
C SER A 47 24.55 55.67 -17.58
N PRO A 48 23.99 54.82 -16.71
CA PRO A 48 23.01 53.83 -17.14
C PRO A 48 21.76 54.56 -17.64
N GLY A 49 21.36 54.29 -18.89
CA GLY A 49 20.05 54.70 -19.38
C GLY A 49 18.94 54.04 -18.57
N GLY A 50 17.83 54.76 -18.37
CA GLY A 50 16.66 54.21 -17.67
C GLY A 50 16.11 52.95 -18.37
N PRO A 51 15.45 52.05 -17.62
CA PRO A 51 14.93 50.82 -18.20
C PRO A 51 13.91 51.11 -19.32
N PRO A 52 13.84 50.26 -20.36
CA PRO A 52 12.93 50.46 -21.48
C PRO A 52 11.48 50.55 -20.98
N SER A 53 10.74 51.55 -21.44
CA SER A 53 9.38 51.80 -20.98
C SER A 53 8.47 50.63 -21.36
N THR A 54 7.99 49.88 -20.37
CA THR A 54 7.05 48.77 -20.59
C THR A 54 5.84 49.25 -21.37
N SER A 55 5.45 48.50 -22.41
CA SER A 55 4.30 48.87 -23.25
C SER A 55 3.01 48.88 -22.41
N PRO A 56 1.93 49.57 -22.82
CA PRO A 56 0.65 49.52 -22.11
C PRO A 56 0.14 48.08 -21.91
N VAL A 57 0.38 47.19 -22.87
CA VAL A 57 0.05 45.76 -22.80
C VAL A 57 0.90 45.04 -21.76
N GLN A 58 2.23 45.25 -21.75
CA GLN A 58 3.10 44.66 -20.73
C GLN A 58 2.78 45.19 -19.32
N ARG A 59 2.40 46.47 -19.22
CA ARG A 59 2.03 47.11 -17.94
C ARG A 59 0.65 46.66 -17.45
N ALA A 60 -0.27 46.33 -18.36
CA ALA A 60 -1.51 45.64 -18.05
C ALA A 60 -1.26 44.18 -17.62
N ALA A 61 -0.36 43.44 -18.29
CA ALA A 61 0.01 42.08 -17.93
C ALA A 61 0.75 42.00 -16.57
N LEU A 62 1.61 42.98 -16.25
CA LEU A 62 2.14 43.12 -14.88
C LEU A 62 1.03 43.43 -13.89
N LYS A 63 0.14 44.39 -14.17
CA LYS A 63 -1.01 44.68 -13.29
C LYS A 63 -1.96 43.51 -13.12
N ALA A 64 -2.11 42.62 -14.10
CA ALA A 64 -2.87 41.38 -13.97
C ALA A 64 -2.16 40.37 -13.05
N LYS A 65 -0.83 40.26 -13.16
CA LYS A 65 -0.02 39.48 -12.21
C LYS A 65 -0.03 40.06 -10.79
N GLU A 66 -0.03 41.39 -10.64
CA GLU A 66 -0.16 42.07 -9.34
C GLU A 66 -1.58 41.93 -8.78
N ALA A 67 -2.62 42.00 -9.62
CA ALA A 67 -4.00 41.70 -9.20
C ALA A 67 -4.17 40.24 -8.74
N ALA A 68 -3.48 39.29 -9.38
CA ALA A 68 -3.42 37.90 -8.94
C ALA A 68 -2.66 37.70 -7.61
N VAL A 69 -1.85 38.67 -7.17
CA VAL A 69 -1.30 38.73 -5.80
C VAL A 69 -2.34 39.27 -4.80
N CYS A 70 -3.28 40.11 -5.27
CA CYS A 70 -4.36 40.72 -4.47
C CYS A 70 -5.73 40.01 -4.57
N GLY A 71 -5.73 38.68 -4.63
CA GLY A 71 -6.78 37.81 -4.06
C GLY A 71 -8.18 37.76 -4.69
N VAL A 72 -8.64 38.77 -5.44
CA VAL A 72 -10.01 38.83 -5.98
C VAL A 72 -10.04 38.26 -7.41
N PHE A 73 -10.36 36.97 -7.50
CA PHE A 73 -10.62 36.31 -8.79
C PHE A 73 -12.01 36.68 -9.33
N THR A 74 -12.16 36.72 -10.65
CA THR A 74 -13.44 37.08 -11.27
C THR A 74 -14.47 35.95 -11.08
N GLY A 75 -15.64 36.30 -10.56
CA GLY A 75 -16.72 35.34 -10.29
C GLY A 75 -16.49 34.44 -9.07
N THR A 76 -15.73 34.89 -8.06
CA THR A 76 -15.65 34.21 -6.75
C THR A 76 -17.04 34.07 -6.11
N THR A 77 -17.33 32.88 -5.57
CA THR A 77 -18.50 32.57 -4.74
C THR A 77 -18.09 31.74 -3.53
N SER A 78 -19.02 31.45 -2.62
CA SER A 78 -18.82 30.50 -1.51
C SER A 78 -18.41 29.08 -1.95
N GLU A 79 -18.76 28.70 -3.18
CA GLU A 79 -18.42 27.41 -3.80
C GLU A 79 -17.23 27.50 -4.77
N ARG A 80 -16.72 28.70 -5.03
CA ARG A 80 -15.68 29.01 -6.03
C ARG A 80 -14.69 30.01 -5.45
N LEU A 81 -13.93 29.60 -4.45
CA LEU A 81 -13.05 30.51 -3.70
C LEU A 81 -11.92 31.13 -4.56
N HIS A 82 -11.55 30.51 -5.68
CA HIS A 82 -10.63 31.06 -6.70
C HIS A 82 -11.32 31.51 -8.00
N GLY A 83 -12.63 31.79 -7.97
CA GLY A 83 -13.37 32.34 -9.11
C GLY A 83 -13.69 31.32 -10.21
N ARG A 84 -13.78 31.79 -11.46
CA ARG A 84 -14.10 30.93 -12.62
C ARG A 84 -12.86 30.18 -13.13
N VAL A 85 -12.55 29.07 -12.46
CA VAL A 85 -11.52 28.10 -12.88
C VAL A 85 -12.01 27.35 -14.14
N GLY A 86 -11.09 27.03 -15.05
CA GLY A 86 -11.38 26.24 -16.27
C GLY A 86 -11.99 27.04 -17.43
N GLU A 87 -12.16 28.35 -17.27
CA GLU A 87 -12.58 29.30 -18.30
C GLU A 87 -11.41 30.19 -18.75
N ASP A 88 -11.45 30.67 -20.00
CA ASP A 88 -10.47 31.62 -20.53
C ASP A 88 -10.87 33.10 -20.29
N GLU A 89 -10.07 34.04 -20.80
CA GLU A 89 -10.31 35.49 -20.69
C GLU A 89 -11.68 35.96 -21.23
N ASN A 90 -12.32 35.17 -22.10
CA ASN A 90 -13.64 35.45 -22.69
C ASN A 90 -14.78 34.75 -21.92
N GLY A 91 -14.47 33.93 -20.92
CA GLY A 91 -15.43 33.06 -20.24
C GLY A 91 -15.74 31.76 -21.00
N LEU A 92 -14.93 31.38 -22.01
CA LEU A 92 -15.10 30.12 -22.71
C LEU A 92 -14.45 28.99 -21.91
N ARG A 93 -15.20 27.93 -21.62
CA ARG A 93 -14.67 26.74 -20.94
C ARG A 93 -13.67 26.00 -21.83
N LEU A 94 -12.47 25.77 -21.33
CA LEU A 94 -11.40 25.05 -22.04
C LEU A 94 -11.53 23.52 -21.96
N TRP A 95 -12.42 23.02 -21.11
CA TRP A 95 -12.83 21.62 -21.05
C TRP A 95 -14.34 21.54 -20.82
N MET A 96 -15.00 20.60 -21.48
CA MET A 96 -16.43 20.33 -21.32
C MET A 96 -16.65 18.84 -21.06
N PRO A 97 -17.62 18.46 -20.20
CA PRO A 97 -17.99 17.07 -20.05
C PRO A 97 -18.50 16.45 -21.35
N SER A 98 -18.23 15.16 -21.52
CA SER A 98 -18.86 14.32 -22.52
C SER A 98 -20.39 14.27 -22.34
N PRO A 99 -21.17 14.02 -23.40
CA PRO A 99 -22.62 13.88 -23.29
C PRO A 99 -23.01 12.77 -22.29
N PRO A 100 -24.07 12.97 -21.47
CA PRO A 100 -24.49 11.97 -20.47
C PRO A 100 -24.71 10.57 -21.04
N LEU A 101 -24.22 9.56 -20.33
CA LEU A 101 -24.40 8.16 -20.69
C LEU A 101 -25.89 7.77 -20.57
N THR A 102 -26.49 7.34 -21.68
CA THR A 102 -27.89 6.87 -21.70
C THR A 102 -28.03 5.38 -21.37
N HIS A 103 -26.99 4.59 -21.65
CA HIS A 103 -26.86 3.17 -21.31
C HIS A 103 -25.40 2.73 -21.45
N GLN A 104 -24.84 2.05 -20.45
CA GLN A 104 -23.55 1.33 -20.54
C GLN A 104 -23.84 -0.18 -20.58
N THR A 105 -23.33 -0.92 -21.56
CA THR A 105 -23.32 -2.39 -21.46
C THR A 105 -22.18 -2.83 -20.53
N THR A 106 -22.23 -4.06 -20.01
CA THR A 106 -21.12 -4.66 -19.24
C THR A 106 -19.78 -4.61 -20.00
N GLN A 107 -19.79 -4.64 -21.34
CA GLN A 107 -18.59 -4.53 -22.17
C GLN A 107 -18.09 -3.08 -22.33
N ASP A 108 -18.98 -2.09 -22.30
CA ASP A 108 -18.59 -0.67 -22.28
C ASP A 108 -18.07 -0.27 -20.90
N LEU A 109 -18.69 -0.79 -19.85
CA LEU A 109 -18.24 -0.66 -18.47
C LEU A 109 -16.87 -1.29 -18.29
N GLN A 110 -16.66 -2.54 -18.70
CA GLN A 110 -15.34 -3.19 -18.63
C GLN A 110 -14.26 -2.40 -19.38
N ARG A 111 -14.55 -1.91 -20.60
CA ARG A 111 -13.63 -1.05 -21.36
C ARG A 111 -13.33 0.27 -20.65
N SER A 112 -14.29 0.86 -19.94
CA SER A 112 -14.07 2.11 -19.20
C SER A 112 -13.08 1.99 -18.02
N TYR A 113 -12.86 0.77 -17.51
CA TYR A 113 -11.86 0.50 -16.46
C TYR A 113 -10.46 0.21 -17.02
N GLU A 114 -10.29 0.01 -18.32
CA GLU A 114 -8.99 -0.27 -18.93
C GLU A 114 -8.07 0.95 -18.78
N GLY A 115 -6.84 0.74 -18.31
CA GLY A 115 -5.89 1.80 -17.95
C GLY A 115 -6.13 2.44 -16.57
N TYR A 116 -7.37 2.83 -16.27
CA TYR A 116 -7.69 3.69 -15.11
C TYR A 116 -8.12 2.96 -13.84
N CYS A 117 -8.70 1.75 -13.96
CA CYS A 117 -9.24 0.94 -12.86
C CYS A 117 -10.48 1.54 -12.15
N PHE A 118 -11.18 2.48 -12.80
CA PHE A 118 -12.48 3.04 -12.42
C PHE A 118 -13.26 3.44 -13.69
N ASN A 119 -14.56 3.73 -13.60
CA ASN A 119 -15.45 4.03 -14.73
C ASN A 119 -15.13 5.40 -15.39
N SER A 120 -14.11 5.44 -16.24
CA SER A 120 -13.67 6.65 -16.93
C SER A 120 -14.77 7.32 -17.76
N ALA A 121 -15.59 6.51 -18.44
CA ALA A 121 -16.69 7.00 -19.26
C ALA A 121 -17.73 7.80 -18.46
N LEU A 122 -18.05 7.38 -17.22
CA LEU A 122 -18.90 8.17 -16.33
C LEU A 122 -18.17 9.43 -15.86
N SER A 123 -16.90 9.33 -15.44
CA SER A 123 -16.10 10.49 -15.04
C SER A 123 -16.08 11.59 -16.09
N ASP A 124 -15.94 11.24 -17.37
CA ASP A 124 -15.87 12.22 -18.44
C ASP A 124 -17.19 12.98 -18.65
N THR A 125 -18.34 12.44 -18.20
CA THR A 125 -19.63 13.16 -18.21
C THR A 125 -19.88 14.05 -16.99
N LEU A 126 -19.07 13.90 -15.93
CA LEU A 126 -19.24 14.65 -14.68
C LEU A 126 -18.53 16.01 -14.73
N SER A 127 -19.24 17.05 -14.28
CA SER A 127 -18.69 18.40 -14.09
C SER A 127 -17.39 18.37 -13.26
N LEU A 128 -16.44 19.24 -13.61
CA LEU A 128 -15.25 19.52 -12.79
C LEU A 128 -15.62 20.29 -11.51
N ASP A 129 -16.70 21.08 -11.59
CA ASP A 129 -17.27 21.86 -10.49
C ASP A 129 -18.51 21.16 -9.90
N ARG A 130 -18.53 19.82 -9.80
CA ARG A 130 -19.70 19.12 -9.24
C ARG A 130 -19.88 19.40 -7.74
N PRO A 131 -21.12 19.52 -7.23
CA PRO A 131 -21.36 19.61 -5.79
C PRO A 131 -20.87 18.32 -5.10
N ILE A 132 -20.45 18.46 -3.84
CA ILE A 132 -20.02 17.36 -2.98
C ILE A 132 -20.87 17.39 -1.71
N PRO A 133 -21.34 16.24 -1.17
CA PRO A 133 -22.01 16.22 0.13
C PRO A 133 -21.07 16.69 1.25
N SER A 134 -21.66 17.26 2.30
CA SER A 134 -20.97 17.51 3.58
C SER A 134 -21.29 16.37 4.56
N PHE A 135 -20.33 16.01 5.40
CA PHE A 135 -20.43 14.84 6.29
C PHE A 135 -19.99 15.18 7.71
N ASP A 136 -20.39 16.35 8.21
CA ASP A 136 -19.89 16.90 9.45
C ASP A 136 -20.76 16.49 10.63
N SER A 137 -20.15 16.20 11.77
CA SER A 137 -20.88 16.23 13.03
C SER A 137 -21.15 17.68 13.43
N ALA A 138 -22.14 17.91 14.30
CA ALA A 138 -22.41 19.23 14.86
C ALA A 138 -21.17 19.85 15.53
N ALA A 139 -20.29 19.04 16.13
CA ALA A 139 -19.05 19.52 16.73
C ALA A 139 -18.03 20.00 15.67
N CYS A 140 -17.92 19.33 14.52
CA CYS A 140 -17.10 19.80 13.41
C CYS A 140 -17.70 21.02 12.69
N ALA A 141 -19.03 21.15 12.65
CA ALA A 141 -19.70 22.35 12.15
C ALA A 141 -19.39 23.56 13.04
N ALA A 142 -19.54 23.44 14.36
CA ALA A 142 -19.19 24.51 15.31
C ALA A 142 -17.72 24.92 15.22
N GLN A 143 -16.79 23.96 15.12
CA GLN A 143 -15.36 24.25 15.00
C GLN A 143 -15.00 25.05 13.73
N ARG A 144 -15.79 24.96 12.66
CA ARG A 144 -15.59 25.78 11.46
C ARG A 144 -15.93 27.25 11.65
N GLU A 145 -16.86 27.58 12.54
CA GLU A 145 -17.14 28.98 12.88
C GLU A 145 -15.93 29.61 13.57
N GLU A 146 -15.25 28.86 14.45
CA GLU A 146 -13.95 29.25 15.04
C GLU A 146 -12.88 29.45 13.95
N PHE A 147 -12.75 28.53 12.99
CA PHE A 147 -11.78 28.64 11.88
C PHE A 147 -12.07 29.83 10.95
N ALA A 148 -13.35 30.13 10.69
CA ALA A 148 -13.77 31.26 9.88
C ALA A 148 -13.50 32.59 10.59
N ALA A 149 -13.84 32.70 11.89
CA ALA A 149 -13.55 33.87 12.71
C ALA A 149 -12.05 34.12 12.85
N ALA A 150 -11.26 33.08 13.14
CA ALA A 150 -9.81 33.14 13.21
C ALA A 150 -9.18 33.53 11.84
N THR A 151 -9.78 33.09 10.73
CA THR A 151 -9.38 33.47 9.39
C THR A 151 -9.62 34.94 9.11
N ALA A 152 -10.84 35.44 9.34
CA ALA A 152 -11.17 36.85 9.15
C ALA A 152 -10.32 37.77 10.03
N ALA A 153 -10.04 37.38 11.27
CA ALA A 153 -9.17 38.11 12.19
C ALA A 153 -7.70 38.16 11.69
N ALA A 154 -7.18 37.05 11.17
CA ALA A 154 -5.82 37.00 10.60
C ALA A 154 -5.70 37.82 9.31
N GLU A 155 -6.72 37.82 8.45
CA GLU A 155 -6.75 38.64 7.23
C GLU A 155 -6.86 40.14 7.56
N ALA A 156 -7.70 40.52 8.53
CA ALA A 156 -7.79 41.89 9.01
C ALA A 156 -6.47 42.39 9.63
N ALA A 157 -5.79 41.56 10.43
CA ALA A 157 -4.49 41.88 11.01
C ALA A 157 -3.40 42.05 9.93
N ALA A 158 -3.38 41.17 8.91
CA ALA A 158 -2.45 41.28 7.79
C ALA A 158 -2.71 42.54 6.94
N ALA A 159 -3.97 42.94 6.75
CA ALA A 159 -4.34 44.17 6.07
C ALA A 159 -4.01 45.44 6.86
N ALA A 160 -3.90 45.36 8.20
CA ALA A 160 -3.61 46.48 9.09
C ALA A 160 -2.10 46.86 9.16
N GLY A 161 -1.20 46.02 8.64
CA GLY A 161 0.21 46.37 8.43
C GLY A 161 1.08 46.57 9.68
N GLY A 162 0.66 46.08 10.85
CA GLY A 162 1.44 46.20 12.10
C GLY A 162 2.63 45.23 12.19
N GLU A 163 3.81 45.73 12.53
CA GLU A 163 5.05 44.93 12.61
C GLU A 163 5.08 43.91 13.77
N GLU A 164 4.17 44.00 14.74
CA GLU A 164 4.08 43.05 15.88
C GLU A 164 3.42 41.70 15.52
N GLY A 165 3.04 41.46 14.26
CA GLY A 165 2.36 40.22 13.82
C GLY A 165 3.22 38.94 13.78
N LEU A 166 4.49 38.98 14.19
CA LEU A 166 5.53 38.01 13.82
C LEU A 166 5.54 36.68 14.62
N SER A 167 4.38 36.16 15.04
CA SER A 167 4.24 34.76 15.48
C SER A 167 2.78 34.25 15.50
N SER A 168 1.90 34.74 14.62
CA SER A 168 0.53 34.20 14.57
C SER A 168 0.50 32.79 13.93
N PRO A 169 0.01 31.74 14.63
CA PRO A 169 -0.12 30.40 14.07
C PRO A 169 -1.02 30.32 12.81
N LEU A 170 -1.85 31.34 12.59
CA LEU A 170 -2.85 31.40 11.53
C LEU A 170 -2.29 31.85 10.16
N LEU A 171 -0.97 32.00 10.01
CA LEU A 171 -0.32 32.52 8.78
C LEU A 171 0.26 31.45 7.84
N LEU A 172 0.27 30.16 8.22
CA LEU A 172 0.84 29.09 7.39
C LEU A 172 0.13 28.97 6.02
N ARG A 173 0.92 28.80 4.96
CA ARG A 173 0.42 28.60 3.60
C ARG A 173 0.82 27.23 3.04
N ALA A 174 -0.15 26.55 2.42
CA ALA A 174 0.01 25.25 1.78
C ALA A 174 0.53 25.38 0.34
N SER A 175 1.61 24.65 0.02
CA SER A 175 1.91 24.20 -1.34
C SER A 175 1.27 22.82 -1.51
N VAL A 176 0.22 22.73 -2.34
CA VAL A 176 -0.44 21.45 -2.66
C VAL A 176 0.36 20.75 -3.76
N ILE A 177 0.75 19.50 -3.55
CA ILE A 177 1.55 18.71 -4.50
C ILE A 177 0.69 17.53 -4.96
N ILE A 178 0.41 17.48 -6.26
CA ILE A 178 -0.32 16.39 -6.91
C ILE A 178 0.64 15.69 -7.87
N VAL A 179 0.76 14.38 -7.77
CA VAL A 179 1.52 13.54 -8.71
C VAL A 179 0.54 12.80 -9.62
N LEU A 180 0.85 12.72 -10.92
CA LEU A 180 0.11 11.95 -11.89
C LEU A 180 1.05 11.10 -12.77
N HIS A 181 0.56 9.93 -13.19
CA HIS A 181 1.17 9.09 -14.23
C HIS A 181 0.06 8.34 -14.95
N ASN A 182 -0.16 8.62 -16.23
CA ASN A 182 -1.25 8.03 -17.04
C ASN A 182 -2.64 8.20 -16.38
N GLU A 183 -2.93 9.40 -15.87
CA GLU A 183 -4.19 9.70 -15.20
C GLU A 183 -5.30 10.10 -16.19
N LEU A 184 -6.55 9.80 -15.84
CA LEU A 184 -7.71 10.29 -16.60
C LEU A 184 -7.83 11.81 -16.47
N LEU A 185 -7.91 12.52 -17.59
CA LEU A 185 -7.93 13.98 -17.61
C LEU A 185 -9.10 14.56 -16.80
N SER A 186 -10.31 13.98 -16.88
CA SER A 186 -11.47 14.48 -16.12
C SER A 186 -11.31 14.33 -14.60
N ALA A 187 -10.71 13.23 -14.12
CA ALA A 187 -10.45 13.02 -12.69
C ALA A 187 -9.34 13.96 -12.18
N LEU A 188 -8.28 14.15 -12.97
CA LEU A 188 -7.20 15.10 -12.69
C LEU A 188 -7.71 16.54 -12.63
N LEU A 189 -8.46 16.99 -13.63
CA LEU A 189 -8.98 18.36 -13.66
C LEU A 189 -10.01 18.59 -12.54
N ARG A 190 -10.85 17.59 -12.21
CA ARG A 190 -11.78 17.67 -11.06
C ARG A 190 -11.05 17.77 -9.73
N SER A 191 -9.91 17.09 -9.58
CA SER A 191 -9.02 17.21 -8.41
C SER A 191 -8.54 18.66 -8.25
N LEU A 192 -7.97 19.25 -9.31
CA LEU A 192 -7.50 20.65 -9.32
C LEU A 192 -8.63 21.66 -9.04
N HIS A 193 -9.78 21.47 -9.68
CA HIS A 193 -10.97 22.29 -9.45
C HIS A 193 -11.44 22.21 -8.00
N SER A 194 -11.52 21.01 -7.41
CA SER A 194 -11.96 20.85 -6.02
C SER A 194 -11.06 21.64 -5.05
N VAL A 195 -9.73 21.57 -5.23
CA VAL A 195 -8.75 22.29 -4.42
C VAL A 195 -8.94 23.80 -4.57
N LEU A 196 -9.03 24.33 -5.80
CA LEU A 196 -9.21 25.76 -6.02
C LEU A 196 -10.58 26.28 -5.55
N ASN A 197 -11.64 25.50 -5.74
CA ASN A 197 -13.00 25.88 -5.37
C ASN A 197 -13.20 25.93 -3.84
N ARG A 198 -12.53 25.05 -3.07
CA ARG A 198 -12.81 24.81 -1.64
C ARG A 198 -11.63 25.13 -0.70
N THR A 199 -10.55 25.71 -1.19
CA THR A 199 -9.41 26.19 -0.39
C THR A 199 -9.38 27.73 -0.36
N PRO A 200 -9.45 28.40 0.80
CA PRO A 200 -9.41 29.86 0.87
C PRO A 200 -8.11 30.45 0.28
N PRO A 201 -8.15 31.56 -0.50
CA PRO A 201 -6.99 32.07 -1.24
C PRO A 201 -5.79 32.47 -0.38
N ARG A 202 -5.98 32.79 0.90
CA ARG A 202 -4.88 33.05 1.85
C ARG A 202 -4.02 31.80 2.08
N PHE A 203 -4.66 30.65 2.29
CA PHE A 203 -3.99 29.40 2.65
C PHE A 203 -3.27 28.79 1.45
N LEU A 204 -3.89 28.79 0.27
CA LEU A 204 -3.24 28.23 -0.92
C LEU A 204 -2.11 29.15 -1.40
N LYS A 205 -0.85 28.71 -1.23
CA LYS A 205 0.34 29.34 -1.82
C LYS A 205 0.37 29.06 -3.33
N GLU A 206 0.30 27.79 -3.67
CA GLU A 206 0.44 27.26 -5.03
C GLU A 206 -0.05 25.81 -5.11
N ILE A 207 -0.34 25.34 -6.32
CA ILE A 207 -0.47 23.91 -6.64
C ILE A 207 0.73 23.54 -7.51
N ILE A 208 1.38 22.42 -7.22
CA ILE A 208 2.50 21.86 -7.97
C ILE A 208 2.05 20.51 -8.51
N LEU A 209 1.79 20.47 -9.81
CA LEU A 209 1.34 19.31 -10.54
C LEU A 209 2.54 18.63 -11.20
N VAL A 210 2.87 17.41 -10.77
CA VAL A 210 4.04 16.66 -11.25
C VAL A 210 3.59 15.52 -12.14
N ASN A 211 3.89 15.63 -13.44
CA ASN A 211 3.74 14.53 -14.39
C ASN A 211 4.98 13.64 -14.32
N ASP A 212 4.84 12.48 -13.66
CA ASP A 212 5.88 11.44 -13.54
C ASP A 212 6.03 10.67 -14.86
N ASN A 213 6.38 11.38 -15.92
CA ASN A 213 6.72 10.82 -17.22
C ASN A 213 5.60 9.92 -17.78
N SER A 214 4.37 10.45 -17.86
CA SER A 214 3.23 9.77 -18.49
C SER A 214 3.53 9.43 -19.93
N ASP A 215 2.99 8.31 -20.39
CA ASP A 215 3.21 7.76 -21.73
C ASP A 215 2.63 8.68 -22.82
N LYS A 216 3.45 9.02 -23.81
CA LYS A 216 3.11 10.01 -24.85
C LYS A 216 2.24 9.47 -25.97
N ASP A 217 2.30 8.16 -26.23
CA ASP A 217 1.57 7.54 -27.34
C ASP A 217 0.13 7.21 -26.90
N THR A 218 -0.07 6.91 -25.62
CA THR A 218 -1.37 6.57 -25.02
C THR A 218 -2.03 7.71 -24.25
N HIS A 219 -1.28 8.66 -23.68
CA HIS A 219 -1.82 9.80 -22.91
C HIS A 219 -1.26 11.18 -23.34
N PRO A 220 -1.27 11.52 -24.66
CA PRO A 220 -0.69 12.77 -25.15
C PRO A 220 -1.32 14.05 -24.55
N TRP A 221 -2.59 13.99 -24.14
CA TRP A 221 -3.30 15.09 -23.49
C TRP A 221 -2.69 15.52 -22.15
N LEU A 222 -1.88 14.67 -21.49
CA LEU A 222 -1.15 15.00 -20.26
C LEU A 222 0.11 15.85 -20.50
N TYR A 223 0.32 16.32 -21.74
CA TYR A 223 1.36 17.27 -22.13
C TYR A 223 0.73 18.58 -22.64
N GLU A 224 0.73 18.85 -23.94
CA GLU A 224 0.39 20.17 -24.52
C GLU A 224 -1.01 20.68 -24.13
N GLN A 225 -2.02 19.81 -24.17
CA GLN A 225 -3.39 20.17 -23.77
C GLN A 225 -3.49 20.52 -22.27
N LEU A 226 -2.80 19.76 -21.41
CA LEU A 226 -2.74 20.04 -19.98
C LEU A 226 -1.95 21.33 -19.71
N GLU A 227 -0.82 21.54 -20.37
CA GLU A 227 -0.01 22.77 -20.22
C GLU A 227 -0.80 24.02 -20.64
N GLU A 228 -1.54 23.97 -21.76
CA GLU A 228 -2.43 25.05 -22.18
C GLU A 228 -3.53 25.29 -21.14
N TYR A 229 -4.22 24.23 -20.69
CA TYR A 229 -5.31 24.34 -19.73
C TYR A 229 -4.86 24.96 -18.39
N ILE A 230 -3.74 24.47 -17.85
CA ILE A 230 -3.12 25.00 -16.63
C ILE A 230 -2.75 26.48 -16.82
N THR A 231 -2.06 26.81 -17.91
CA THR A 231 -1.53 28.16 -18.17
C THR A 231 -2.65 29.19 -18.38
N ARG A 232 -3.74 28.81 -19.05
CA ARG A 232 -4.84 29.73 -19.39
C ARG A 232 -5.90 29.86 -18.30
N ALA A 233 -6.18 28.79 -17.53
CA ALA A 233 -7.42 28.71 -16.75
C ALA A 233 -7.31 28.11 -15.34
N VAL A 234 -6.12 27.71 -14.86
CA VAL A 234 -5.95 27.10 -13.52
C VAL A 234 -4.99 27.94 -12.66
N PRO A 235 -5.49 28.97 -11.94
CA PRO A 235 -4.65 29.91 -11.21
C PRO A 235 -3.78 29.23 -10.14
N LYS A 236 -2.67 29.88 -9.79
CA LYS A 236 -1.67 29.43 -8.80
C LYS A 236 -1.01 28.07 -9.08
N THR A 237 -1.22 27.46 -10.24
CA THR A 237 -0.72 26.12 -10.54
C THR A 237 0.58 26.16 -11.37
N LYS A 238 1.52 25.27 -11.03
CA LYS A 238 2.76 25.00 -11.77
C LYS A 238 2.72 23.56 -12.28
N LEU A 239 3.06 23.33 -13.54
CA LEU A 239 3.22 22.00 -14.12
C LEU A 239 4.72 21.65 -14.21
N LEU A 240 5.08 20.45 -13.77
CA LEU A 240 6.43 19.89 -13.82
C LEU A 240 6.40 18.53 -14.52
N HIS A 241 6.96 18.44 -15.73
CA HIS A 241 7.18 17.16 -16.39
C HIS A 241 8.53 16.57 -15.98
N LEU A 242 8.54 15.33 -15.50
CA LEU A 242 9.78 14.60 -15.23
C LEU A 242 10.30 13.94 -16.53
N PRO A 243 11.62 14.00 -16.80
CA PRO A 243 12.22 13.49 -18.04
C PRO A 243 12.26 11.95 -18.11
N GLN A 244 12.09 11.28 -16.97
CA GLN A 244 12.00 9.83 -16.82
C GLN A 244 11.07 9.51 -15.65
N ARG A 245 10.40 8.35 -15.69
CA ARG A 245 9.53 7.89 -14.59
C ARG A 245 10.36 7.59 -13.34
N ARG A 246 10.07 8.26 -12.22
CA ARG A 246 10.72 8.09 -10.92
C ARG A 246 9.85 7.35 -9.90
N GLY A 247 8.55 7.22 -10.15
CA GLY A 247 7.59 6.70 -9.18
C GLY A 247 7.10 7.78 -8.21
N LEU A 248 6.06 7.44 -7.44
CA LEU A 248 5.32 8.33 -6.55
C LEU A 248 6.26 9.08 -5.59
N MET A 249 7.17 8.37 -4.95
CA MET A 249 8.15 8.89 -3.99
C MET A 249 9.06 9.94 -4.62
N GLY A 250 9.68 9.61 -5.78
CA GLY A 250 10.59 10.49 -6.49
C GLY A 250 9.90 11.70 -7.13
N ALA A 251 8.63 11.56 -7.53
CA ALA A 251 7.82 12.64 -8.06
C ALA A 251 7.31 13.59 -6.96
N ARG A 252 6.86 13.06 -5.81
CA ARG A 252 6.50 13.86 -4.62
C ARG A 252 7.71 14.62 -4.09
N ALA A 253 8.89 13.98 -4.03
CA ALA A 253 10.14 14.64 -3.67
C ALA A 253 10.53 15.76 -4.66
N ALA A 254 10.34 15.55 -5.97
CA ALA A 254 10.58 16.59 -6.97
C ALA A 254 9.61 17.79 -6.85
N GLY A 255 8.34 17.53 -6.53
CA GLY A 255 7.36 18.59 -6.24
C GLY A 255 7.69 19.36 -4.95
N ALA A 256 8.07 18.64 -3.89
CA ALA A 256 8.50 19.24 -2.61
C ALA A 256 9.73 20.14 -2.77
N ALA A 257 10.71 19.73 -3.59
CA ALA A 257 11.94 20.48 -3.82
C ALA A 257 11.73 21.85 -4.52
N ILE A 258 10.56 22.10 -5.13
CA ILE A 258 10.20 23.38 -5.75
C ILE A 258 9.06 24.14 -5.01
N ALA A 259 8.65 23.63 -3.85
CA ALA A 259 7.57 24.19 -3.03
C ALA A 259 8.03 25.38 -2.18
N SER A 260 7.22 26.44 -2.17
CA SER A 260 7.51 27.73 -1.53
C SER A 260 6.57 28.11 -0.37
N GLY A 261 5.65 27.22 0.00
CA GLY A 261 4.81 27.32 1.19
C GLY A 261 5.48 26.75 2.44
N ASP A 262 4.87 27.03 3.60
CA ASP A 262 5.33 26.59 4.91
C ASP A 262 4.95 25.13 5.20
N VAL A 263 3.87 24.69 4.58
CA VAL A 263 3.30 23.33 4.65
C VAL A 263 3.26 22.73 3.26
N LEU A 264 3.72 21.48 3.14
CA LEU A 264 3.52 20.63 1.98
C LEU A 264 2.24 19.83 2.21
N VAL A 265 1.34 19.81 1.22
CA VAL A 265 0.12 18.98 1.26
C VAL A 265 0.12 18.07 0.05
N PHE A 266 0.36 16.77 0.27
CA PHE A 266 0.37 15.77 -0.78
C PHE A 266 -1.05 15.24 -1.00
N LEU A 267 -1.47 15.23 -2.26
CA LEU A 267 -2.74 14.69 -2.74
C LEU A 267 -2.48 13.77 -3.95
N ASP A 268 -3.32 12.77 -4.14
CA ASP A 268 -3.31 11.96 -5.36
C ASP A 268 -4.16 12.61 -6.46
N SER A 269 -3.96 12.21 -7.72
CA SER A 269 -4.55 12.87 -8.90
C SER A 269 -6.01 12.50 -9.22
N HIS A 270 -6.69 11.82 -8.29
CA HIS A 270 -8.07 11.35 -8.41
C HIS A 270 -8.83 11.52 -7.07
N ILE A 271 -8.95 12.79 -6.65
CA ILE A 271 -9.57 13.20 -5.39
C ILE A 271 -10.63 14.30 -5.60
N GLU A 272 -11.48 14.50 -4.59
CA GLU A 272 -12.28 15.71 -4.45
C GLU A 272 -12.26 16.15 -2.98
N VAL A 273 -11.66 17.31 -2.69
CA VAL A 273 -11.63 17.84 -1.32
C VAL A 273 -13.02 18.30 -0.88
N LEU A 274 -13.36 18.14 0.41
CA LEU A 274 -14.61 18.64 0.98
C LEU A 274 -14.47 20.10 1.46
N PRO A 275 -15.56 20.80 1.82
CA PRO A 275 -15.49 22.11 2.46
C PRO A 275 -14.59 22.10 3.71
N HIS A 276 -13.85 23.19 3.92
CA HIS A 276 -12.96 23.41 5.07
C HIS A 276 -11.92 22.31 5.35
N TRP A 277 -11.48 21.58 4.31
CA TRP A 277 -10.53 20.49 4.46
C TRP A 277 -9.14 20.95 4.94
N VAL A 278 -8.68 22.16 4.57
CA VAL A 278 -7.28 22.59 4.79
C VAL A 278 -7.08 23.25 6.14
N GLU A 279 -8.11 23.92 6.66
CA GLU A 279 -8.04 24.75 7.87
C GLU A 279 -7.65 23.95 9.13
N PRO A 280 -8.22 22.75 9.40
CA PRO A 280 -7.76 21.93 10.51
C PRO A 280 -6.30 21.48 10.35
N LEU A 281 -5.87 21.13 9.12
CA LEU A 281 -4.52 20.66 8.84
C LEU A 281 -3.48 21.76 9.14
N LEU A 282 -3.73 22.98 8.66
CA LEU A 282 -2.85 24.13 8.89
C LEU A 282 -2.89 24.60 10.34
N GLN A 283 -4.07 24.67 10.96
CA GLN A 283 -4.18 25.02 12.39
C GLN A 283 -3.42 24.00 13.25
N ARG A 284 -3.54 22.70 12.98
CA ARG A 284 -2.81 21.69 13.77
C ARG A 284 -1.31 21.78 13.58
N LEU A 285 -0.81 21.88 12.34
CA LEU A 285 0.62 22.01 12.07
C LEU A 285 1.26 23.29 12.63
N SER A 286 0.47 24.34 12.89
CA SER A 286 0.94 25.57 13.53
C SER A 286 1.38 25.39 14.99
N VAL A 287 0.78 24.42 15.71
CA VAL A 287 1.12 24.10 17.11
C VAL A 287 1.86 22.77 17.24
N ALA A 288 1.64 21.83 16.32
CA ALA A 288 2.28 20.52 16.27
C ALA A 288 3.26 20.45 15.09
N ALA A 289 4.31 21.28 15.13
CA ALA A 289 5.24 21.48 14.01
C ALA A 289 6.00 20.22 13.53
N LYS A 290 6.01 19.14 14.33
CA LYS A 290 6.57 17.82 13.98
C LYS A 290 5.53 16.74 13.67
N ALA A 291 4.24 17.08 13.61
CA ALA A 291 3.23 16.16 13.12
C ALA A 291 3.33 16.04 11.58
N ALA A 292 2.91 14.88 11.05
CA ALA A 292 2.30 14.83 9.73
C ALA A 292 0.81 14.51 9.96
N VAL A 293 -0.06 15.38 9.45
CA VAL A 293 -1.50 15.37 9.71
C VAL A 293 -2.24 14.90 8.46
N MET A 294 -3.33 14.15 8.65
CA MET A 294 -4.12 13.55 7.59
C MET A 294 -5.58 14.02 7.70
N PRO A 295 -6.27 14.30 6.59
CA PRO A 295 -7.73 14.28 6.58
C PRO A 295 -8.21 12.83 6.82
N ARG A 296 -9.46 12.67 7.26
CA ARG A 296 -10.16 11.40 7.03
C ARG A 296 -10.39 11.25 5.52
N VAL A 297 -10.11 10.07 4.98
CA VAL A 297 -10.29 9.79 3.55
C VAL A 297 -11.70 9.25 3.32
N ALA A 298 -12.53 10.02 2.62
CA ALA A 298 -13.85 9.57 2.18
C ALA A 298 -13.75 8.80 0.85
N SER A 299 -14.69 7.92 0.57
CA SER A 299 -14.70 7.11 -0.66
C SER A 299 -15.44 7.83 -1.78
N ILE A 300 -14.82 7.86 -2.97
CA ILE A 300 -15.53 8.05 -4.24
C ILE A 300 -15.63 6.66 -4.88
N ASP A 301 -16.86 6.24 -5.14
CA ASP A 301 -17.18 4.96 -5.75
C ASP A 301 -16.60 4.85 -7.16
N ALA A 302 -15.84 3.78 -7.43
CA ALA A 302 -15.17 3.60 -8.72
C ALA A 302 -16.13 3.35 -9.90
N GLU A 303 -17.36 2.89 -9.65
CA GLU A 303 -18.34 2.61 -10.70
C GLU A 303 -19.32 3.77 -10.88
N THR A 304 -19.86 4.28 -9.78
CA THR A 304 -20.97 5.27 -9.77
C THR A 304 -20.50 6.71 -9.53
N PHE A 305 -19.26 6.92 -9.09
CA PHE A 305 -18.73 8.21 -8.65
C PHE A 305 -19.51 8.85 -7.48
N GLU A 306 -20.36 8.10 -6.79
CA GLU A 306 -20.99 8.50 -5.54
C GLU A 306 -19.93 8.77 -4.47
N VAL A 307 -20.10 9.84 -3.69
CA VAL A 307 -19.21 10.16 -2.58
C VAL A 307 -19.84 9.65 -1.29
N LYS A 308 -19.13 8.79 -0.56
CA LYS A 308 -19.61 8.07 0.64
C LYS A 308 -18.76 8.47 1.86
N ASN A 309 -19.38 8.55 3.04
CA ASN A 309 -18.73 9.01 4.28
C ASN A 309 -17.77 7.97 4.91
N GLY A 310 -17.70 6.75 4.37
CA GLY A 310 -16.72 5.73 4.75
C GLY A 310 -15.46 5.77 3.88
N GLY A 311 -14.37 5.14 4.34
CA GLY A 311 -13.08 5.08 3.65
C GLY A 311 -11.96 4.74 4.62
N ILE A 312 -11.11 5.71 4.98
CA ILE A 312 -10.03 5.53 5.96
C ILE A 312 -10.09 6.62 7.04
N ASP A 313 -10.23 6.18 8.30
CA ASP A 313 -10.00 7.00 9.49
C ASP A 313 -8.52 6.89 9.89
N THR A 314 -8.19 5.96 10.79
CA THR A 314 -6.82 5.58 11.16
C THR A 314 -6.38 4.34 10.39
N LEU A 315 -5.08 4.01 10.44
CA LEU A 315 -4.53 2.88 9.72
C LEU A 315 -3.43 2.17 10.50
N ALA A 316 -3.51 0.85 10.49
CA ALA A 316 -2.64 -0.07 11.19
C ALA A 316 -1.98 -1.04 10.18
N PHE A 317 -1.16 -2.00 10.63
CA PHE A 317 -0.53 -2.95 9.72
C PHE A 317 -0.20 -4.30 10.34
N SER A 318 -0.05 -5.33 9.51
CA SER A 318 0.47 -6.64 9.94
C SER A 318 1.93 -6.84 9.50
N TRP A 319 2.54 -7.92 9.98
CA TRP A 319 3.97 -8.21 9.82
C TRP A 319 4.49 -8.36 8.37
N ASN A 320 3.62 -8.41 7.36
CA ASN A 320 4.01 -8.36 5.94
C ASN A 320 4.07 -6.92 5.37
N LEU A 321 4.02 -5.91 6.25
CA LEU A 321 3.80 -4.49 5.96
C LEU A 321 2.59 -4.31 5.04
N GLY A 322 1.46 -4.91 5.41
CA GLY A 322 0.17 -4.77 4.73
C GLY A 322 -0.81 -4.02 5.63
N HIS A 323 -1.64 -3.17 5.03
CA HIS A 323 -2.65 -2.39 5.76
C HIS A 323 -3.61 -3.27 6.55
N MET A 324 -3.92 -2.83 7.77
CA MET A 324 -4.99 -3.36 8.61
C MET A 324 -5.88 -2.20 9.05
N HIS A 325 -7.19 -2.41 8.95
CA HIS A 325 -8.17 -1.59 9.68
C HIS A 325 -8.26 -2.14 11.10
N ARG A 326 -7.81 -1.35 12.08
CA ARG A 326 -7.98 -1.57 13.51
C ARG A 326 -8.54 -0.32 14.19
N ASP A 327 -9.39 0.40 13.44
CA ASP A 327 -9.91 1.70 13.81
C ASP A 327 -10.52 1.69 15.21
N ASP A 328 -11.34 0.70 15.54
CA ASP A 328 -12.05 0.68 16.81
C ASP A 328 -11.16 0.27 17.99
N GLU A 329 -10.14 -0.58 17.78
CA GLU A 329 -9.11 -0.85 18.81
C GLU A 329 -8.31 0.42 19.14
N ILE A 330 -7.85 1.12 18.11
CA ILE A 330 -7.08 2.37 18.23
C ILE A 330 -7.95 3.48 18.84
N LYS A 331 -9.19 3.63 18.37
CA LYS A 331 -10.18 4.56 18.91
C LYS A 331 -10.45 4.24 20.38
N ASN A 332 -10.70 2.99 20.77
CA ASN A 332 -10.97 2.64 22.17
C ASN A 332 -9.77 2.94 23.08
N ARG A 333 -8.53 2.64 22.67
CA ARG A 333 -7.30 3.04 23.38
C ARG A 333 -7.15 4.57 23.53
N ILE A 334 -7.79 5.36 22.67
CA ILE A 334 -7.75 6.83 22.66
C ILE A 334 -8.96 7.45 23.37
N ILE A 335 -10.15 6.88 23.24
CA ILE A 335 -11.42 7.32 23.85
C ILE A 335 -11.38 7.08 25.36
N ASN A 336 -10.74 6.00 25.81
CA ASN A 336 -10.40 5.75 27.23
C ASN A 336 -9.43 6.80 27.83
N LYS A 337 -9.10 7.87 27.09
CA LYS A 337 -8.37 9.06 27.54
C LYS A 337 -9.23 10.33 27.53
N ASN A 338 -10.56 10.20 27.44
CA ASN A 338 -11.56 11.27 27.49
C ASN A 338 -11.39 12.37 26.42
N LYS A 339 -11.00 11.98 25.20
CA LYS A 339 -10.88 12.89 24.05
C LYS A 339 -12.24 13.38 23.51
N LYS A 340 -12.31 14.64 23.09
CA LYS A 340 -13.46 15.18 22.34
C LYS A 340 -13.49 14.68 20.89
N GLN A 341 -14.67 14.65 20.28
CA GLN A 341 -14.89 14.20 18.89
C GLN A 341 -14.04 14.96 17.84
N THR A 342 -13.70 16.22 18.11
CA THR A 342 -12.91 17.10 17.22
C THR A 342 -11.39 16.99 17.42
N GLU A 343 -10.91 16.18 18.36
CA GLU A 343 -9.48 16.04 18.63
C GLU A 343 -8.77 15.12 17.61
N PRO A 344 -7.46 15.34 17.35
CA PRO A 344 -6.67 14.44 16.52
C PRO A 344 -6.64 13.01 17.06
N LEU A 345 -6.91 12.03 16.20
CA LEU A 345 -6.67 10.61 16.47
C LEU A 345 -5.24 10.26 16.08
N TYR A 346 -4.50 9.54 16.93
CA TYR A 346 -3.18 9.04 16.56
C TYR A 346 -3.31 7.79 15.70
N SER A 347 -2.60 7.77 14.57
CA SER A 347 -2.58 6.61 13.67
C SER A 347 -1.20 5.93 13.72
N PRO A 348 -1.10 4.60 13.85
CA PRO A 348 0.17 3.89 13.70
C PRO A 348 0.90 4.26 12.41
N ILE A 349 0.21 4.12 11.27
CA ILE A 349 0.73 4.50 9.96
C ILE A 349 -0.20 5.46 9.23
N MET A 350 0.32 6.08 8.19
CA MET A 350 -0.46 6.88 7.24
C MET A 350 -0.85 6.03 6.01
N PRO A 351 -1.95 6.34 5.29
CA PRO A 351 -2.30 5.64 4.04
C PRO A 351 -1.37 5.91 2.85
N GLY A 352 -0.30 6.68 3.05
CA GLY A 352 0.59 7.17 1.99
C GLY A 352 -0.02 8.28 1.14
N GLY A 353 -1.22 8.07 0.60
CA GLY A 353 -1.86 8.93 -0.40
C GLY A 353 -2.00 10.40 -0.02
N ILE A 354 -2.68 10.71 1.08
CA ILE A 354 -3.19 12.06 1.37
C ILE A 354 -2.72 12.53 2.75
N PHE A 355 -1.86 13.56 2.81
CA PHE A 355 -1.38 14.13 4.08
C PHE A 355 -0.79 15.54 3.94
N ALA A 356 -0.63 16.24 5.06
CA ALA A 356 0.07 17.50 5.18
C ALA A 356 1.21 17.43 6.22
N ILE A 357 2.34 18.08 5.93
CA ILE A 357 3.52 18.15 6.80
C ILE A 357 4.18 19.53 6.65
N LYS A 358 4.77 20.07 7.72
CA LYS A 358 5.58 21.29 7.56
C LYS A 358 6.82 21.01 6.70
N ARG A 359 7.18 21.96 5.83
CA ARG A 359 8.31 21.81 4.90
C ARG A 359 9.65 21.68 5.62
N ASP A 360 9.88 22.45 6.69
CA ASP A 360 11.10 22.36 7.51
C ASP A 360 11.23 21.00 8.22
N TRP A 361 10.12 20.39 8.64
CA TRP A 361 10.11 19.04 9.18
C TRP A 361 10.34 17.97 8.10
N TRP A 362 9.73 18.11 6.92
CA TRP A 362 10.00 17.26 5.75
C TRP A 362 11.49 17.28 5.35
N GLU A 363 12.10 18.47 5.29
CA GLU A 363 13.53 18.66 5.02
C GLU A 363 14.41 18.03 6.12
N THR A 364 14.05 18.23 7.40
CA THR A 364 14.75 17.59 8.55
C THR A 364 14.67 16.06 8.50
N LEU A 365 13.55 15.52 8.01
CA LEU A 365 13.33 14.10 7.79
C LEU A 365 13.95 13.58 6.47
N GLY A 366 14.55 14.44 5.65
CA GLY A 366 15.14 14.06 4.36
C GLY A 366 14.13 13.56 3.32
N GLY A 367 12.84 13.84 3.50
CA GLY A 367 11.75 13.32 2.66
C GLY A 367 11.64 11.78 2.66
N TYR A 368 11.22 11.21 1.53
CA TYR A 368 11.25 9.76 1.29
C TYR A 368 12.66 9.25 1.01
N ASP A 369 12.86 7.94 1.17
CA ASP A 369 14.06 7.26 0.66
C ASP A 369 14.14 7.31 -0.88
N GLU A 370 15.10 8.08 -1.41
CA GLU A 370 15.28 8.36 -2.85
C GLU A 370 15.43 7.09 -3.72
N GLU A 371 15.86 5.99 -3.11
CA GLU A 371 16.09 4.68 -3.76
C GLU A 371 14.83 3.79 -3.73
N MET A 372 13.72 4.22 -3.12
CA MET A 372 12.43 3.55 -3.28
C MET A 372 11.87 3.80 -4.69
N ARG A 373 11.23 2.78 -5.28
CA ARG A 373 10.84 2.78 -6.69
C ARG A 373 9.34 2.58 -6.89
N LEU A 374 8.79 3.26 -7.88
CA LEU A 374 7.40 3.15 -8.34
C LEU A 374 6.34 3.49 -7.28
N TYR A 375 5.98 2.55 -6.40
CA TYR A 375 4.85 2.65 -5.47
C TYR A 375 4.93 1.59 -4.36
N GLY A 376 4.43 1.90 -3.17
CA GLY A 376 4.25 1.00 -2.03
C GLY A 376 5.53 0.81 -1.22
N GLY A 377 5.41 0.81 0.11
CA GLY A 377 6.53 0.76 1.06
C GLY A 377 6.90 2.12 1.67
N GLU A 378 6.60 3.23 0.98
CA GLU A 378 6.92 4.59 1.43
C GLU A 378 6.00 5.10 2.56
N GLU A 379 4.79 4.58 2.62
CA GLU A 379 3.79 4.87 3.64
C GLU A 379 4.26 4.35 5.01
N PHE A 380 4.83 3.14 5.06
CA PHE A 380 5.48 2.62 6.26
C PHE A 380 6.78 3.37 6.59
N GLU A 381 7.62 3.63 5.59
CA GLU A 381 8.93 4.31 5.75
C GLU A 381 8.78 5.68 6.39
N LEU A 382 7.88 6.52 5.85
CA LEU A 382 7.60 7.85 6.39
C LEU A 382 6.88 7.78 7.75
N SER A 383 6.00 6.81 7.97
CA SER A 383 5.33 6.63 9.26
C SER A 383 6.31 6.30 10.39
N PHE A 384 7.18 5.31 10.18
CA PHE A 384 8.21 4.95 11.14
C PHE A 384 9.18 6.10 11.39
N LYS A 385 9.61 6.78 10.31
CA LYS A 385 10.46 7.96 10.38
C LYS A 385 9.84 9.11 11.19
N VAL A 386 8.58 9.48 10.95
CA VAL A 386 7.89 10.53 11.70
C VAL A 386 7.78 10.17 13.18
N TRP A 387 7.22 8.99 13.51
CA TRP A 387 7.04 8.58 14.91
C TRP A 387 8.36 8.40 15.67
N MET A 388 9.29 7.63 15.09
CA MET A 388 10.51 7.23 15.80
C MET A 388 11.50 8.39 15.94
N CYS A 389 11.48 9.39 15.04
CA CYS A 389 12.33 10.58 15.13
C CYS A 389 11.69 11.75 15.92
N GLY A 390 10.60 11.50 16.65
CA GLY A 390 10.01 12.45 17.60
C GLY A 390 8.97 13.41 17.01
N GLY A 391 8.27 12.97 15.97
CA GLY A 391 7.01 13.53 15.49
C GLY A 391 5.81 12.65 15.86
N ALA A 392 4.67 12.89 15.21
CA ALA A 392 3.45 12.11 15.37
C ALA A 392 2.66 12.02 14.05
N LEU A 393 1.87 10.97 13.88
CA LEU A 393 0.86 10.88 12.82
C LEU A 393 -0.54 11.08 13.39
N GLU A 394 -1.29 12.00 12.79
CA GLU A 394 -2.53 12.52 13.35
C GLU A 394 -3.64 12.63 12.29
N VAL A 395 -4.76 11.95 12.50
CA VAL A 395 -5.96 12.05 11.67
C VAL A 395 -6.89 13.10 12.25
N LEU A 396 -7.22 14.13 11.47
CA LEU A 396 -8.03 15.26 11.92
C LEU A 396 -9.49 15.04 11.54
N THR A 397 -10.36 14.84 12.54
CA THR A 397 -11.71 14.31 12.32
C THR A 397 -12.63 15.23 11.52
N CYS A 398 -12.39 16.54 11.57
CA CYS A 398 -13.14 17.57 10.83
C CYS A 398 -12.50 17.98 9.49
N SER A 399 -11.40 17.35 9.07
CA SER A 399 -10.80 17.49 7.74
C SER A 399 -11.14 16.25 6.91
N LYS A 400 -11.67 16.44 5.69
CA LYS A 400 -12.09 15.35 4.80
C LYS A 400 -11.67 15.59 3.36
N VAL A 401 -11.18 14.53 2.71
CA VAL A 401 -10.90 14.51 1.26
C VAL A 401 -11.45 13.20 0.72
N ALA A 402 -12.25 13.27 -0.35
CA ALA A 402 -12.76 12.09 -1.03
C ALA A 402 -11.76 11.58 -2.07
N HIS A 403 -11.63 10.26 -2.24
CA HIS A 403 -10.63 9.61 -3.08
C HIS A 403 -11.26 8.46 -3.90
N ILE A 404 -10.91 8.32 -5.19
CA ILE A 404 -11.41 7.22 -6.03
C ILE A 404 -10.67 5.92 -5.68
N PHE A 405 -11.32 5.04 -4.94
CA PHE A 405 -10.75 3.72 -4.59
C PHE A 405 -10.83 2.76 -5.79
N ARG A 406 -9.72 2.66 -6.52
CA ARG A 406 -9.54 1.84 -7.73
C ARG A 406 -9.91 0.36 -7.49
N SER A 407 -10.47 -0.28 -8.51
CA SER A 407 -10.84 -1.71 -8.43
C SER A 407 -9.63 -2.63 -8.61
N ASP A 408 -9.37 -3.46 -7.60
CA ASP A 408 -8.34 -4.52 -7.59
C ASP A 408 -8.39 -5.47 -8.79
N LYS A 409 -9.54 -5.62 -9.46
CA LYS A 409 -9.70 -6.46 -10.66
C LYS A 409 -8.78 -6.02 -11.80
N TYR A 410 -8.47 -4.73 -11.89
CA TYR A 410 -7.73 -4.13 -13.01
C TYR A 410 -6.37 -3.56 -12.58
N TRP A 411 -6.18 -3.23 -11.30
CA TRP A 411 -4.94 -2.64 -10.78
C TRP A 411 -3.77 -3.64 -10.80
N LYS A 412 -2.63 -3.24 -11.38
CA LYS A 412 -1.44 -4.09 -11.52
C LYS A 412 -0.15 -3.29 -11.32
N VAL A 413 0.62 -3.68 -10.31
CA VAL A 413 1.95 -3.14 -9.97
C VAL A 413 2.91 -4.32 -9.77
N SER A 414 4.21 -4.13 -10.02
CA SER A 414 5.21 -5.18 -9.76
C SER A 414 5.31 -5.47 -8.25
N GLY A 415 4.99 -6.70 -7.87
CA GLY A 415 5.11 -7.16 -6.48
C GLY A 415 6.55 -7.14 -5.95
N ASP A 416 7.54 -7.27 -6.84
CA ASP A 416 8.96 -7.29 -6.47
C ASP A 416 9.44 -5.91 -6.02
N GLU A 417 9.01 -4.83 -6.69
CA GLU A 417 9.38 -3.46 -6.31
C GLU A 417 8.66 -3.02 -5.02
N ILE A 418 7.40 -3.41 -4.82
CA ILE A 418 6.69 -3.24 -3.54
C ILE A 418 7.42 -4.00 -2.42
N SER A 419 7.77 -5.27 -2.64
CA SER A 419 8.49 -6.09 -1.66
C SER A 419 9.87 -5.53 -1.35
N ARG A 420 10.57 -5.00 -2.37
CA ARG A 420 11.85 -4.32 -2.22
C ARG A 420 11.72 -3.09 -1.32
N ASN A 421 10.78 -2.19 -1.61
CA ASN A 421 10.58 -0.99 -0.81
C ASN A 421 10.21 -1.34 0.64
N LYS A 422 9.29 -2.29 0.85
CA LYS A 422 8.96 -2.83 2.18
C LYS A 422 10.19 -3.35 2.92
N GLN A 423 11.04 -4.14 2.28
CA GLN A 423 12.28 -4.63 2.89
C GLN A 423 13.27 -3.48 3.16
N ARG A 424 13.40 -2.48 2.27
CA ARG A 424 14.23 -1.28 2.53
C ARG A 424 13.77 -0.54 3.79
N ALA A 425 12.45 -0.31 3.95
CA ALA A 425 11.90 0.27 5.17
C ALA A 425 12.21 -0.60 6.39
N ALA A 426 11.96 -1.90 6.32
CA ALA A 426 12.18 -2.84 7.43
C ALA A 426 13.65 -2.92 7.86
N PHE A 427 14.60 -3.04 6.92
CA PHE A 427 16.04 -3.08 7.19
C PHE A 427 16.62 -1.78 7.77
N VAL A 428 15.90 -0.65 7.67
CA VAL A 428 16.30 0.65 8.25
C VAL A 428 15.61 0.90 9.58
N TRP A 429 14.32 0.60 9.69
CA TRP A 429 13.44 1.08 10.77
C TRP A 429 12.96 0.00 11.74
N MET A 430 12.93 -1.28 11.38
CA MET A 430 12.30 -2.34 12.20
C MET A 430 13.24 -3.10 13.14
N ASP A 431 14.53 -2.74 13.20
CA ASP A 431 15.53 -3.37 14.08
C ASP A 431 15.50 -4.92 13.97
N GLU A 432 15.44 -5.66 15.09
CA GLU A 432 15.36 -7.12 15.10
C GLU A 432 14.06 -7.69 14.48
N PHE A 433 13.00 -6.88 14.40
CA PHE A 433 11.69 -7.26 13.86
C PHE A 433 11.65 -7.31 12.33
N VAL A 434 12.72 -6.90 11.63
CA VAL A 434 12.87 -7.11 10.18
C VAL A 434 12.64 -8.56 9.77
N LYS A 435 12.95 -9.51 10.66
CA LYS A 435 12.75 -10.96 10.46
C LYS A 435 11.31 -11.32 10.09
N TYR A 436 10.30 -10.68 10.69
CA TYR A 436 8.90 -10.99 10.39
C TYR A 436 8.51 -10.56 8.97
N VAL A 437 9.10 -9.47 8.45
CA VAL A 437 8.90 -9.02 7.06
C VAL A 437 9.60 -9.96 6.08
N LEU A 438 10.81 -10.42 6.41
CA LEU A 438 11.57 -11.36 5.57
C LEU A 438 10.91 -12.75 5.50
N LEU A 439 10.25 -13.20 6.57
CA LEU A 439 9.49 -14.46 6.57
C LEU A 439 8.17 -14.39 5.77
N THR A 440 7.75 -13.22 5.32
CA THR A 440 6.41 -13.00 4.72
C THR A 440 6.42 -12.33 3.35
N THR A 441 7.51 -11.65 2.99
CA THR A 441 7.78 -11.10 1.64
C THR A 441 8.77 -11.99 0.89
N PRO A 442 8.75 -12.08 -0.46
CA PRO A 442 9.67 -12.91 -1.23
C PRO A 442 11.16 -12.62 -0.93
N PRO A 443 12.06 -13.63 -1.03
CA PRO A 443 13.47 -13.43 -0.74
C PRO A 443 14.13 -12.60 -1.86
N LEU A 444 14.72 -11.45 -1.51
CA LEU A 444 15.37 -10.54 -2.46
C LEU A 444 16.88 -10.49 -2.23
N SER A 445 17.65 -10.32 -3.31
CA SER A 445 19.10 -10.15 -3.20
C SER A 445 19.46 -8.78 -2.62
N ALA A 446 20.56 -8.72 -1.86
CA ALA A 446 21.11 -7.46 -1.36
C ALA A 446 21.42 -6.46 -2.49
N SER A 447 21.81 -6.95 -3.67
CA SER A 447 22.04 -6.14 -4.87
C SER A 447 20.77 -5.55 -5.47
N PHE A 448 19.62 -6.23 -5.38
CA PHE A 448 18.33 -5.69 -5.81
C PHE A 448 17.80 -4.66 -4.81
N ILE A 449 17.90 -4.95 -3.50
CA ILE A 449 17.55 -4.02 -2.41
C ILE A 449 18.35 -2.71 -2.54
N GLY A 450 19.66 -2.79 -2.76
CA GLY A 450 20.56 -1.64 -2.93
C GLY A 450 21.01 -1.03 -1.59
N ASP A 451 21.80 0.06 -1.65
CA ASP A 451 22.38 0.66 -0.45
C ASP A 451 21.32 1.22 0.53
N LEU A 452 21.61 1.09 1.82
CA LEU A 452 20.81 1.61 2.94
C LEU A 452 21.62 2.57 3.83
N SER A 453 22.88 2.86 3.49
CA SER A 453 23.82 3.61 4.33
C SER A 453 23.36 5.04 4.56
N LYS A 454 22.80 5.72 3.54
CA LYS A 454 22.13 7.03 3.68
C LYS A 454 21.07 7.00 4.79
N GLN A 455 20.09 6.11 4.69
CA GLN A 455 18.94 6.06 5.61
C GLN A 455 19.35 5.63 7.03
N LYS A 456 20.27 4.65 7.13
CA LYS A 456 20.84 4.24 8.43
C LYS A 456 21.68 5.35 9.08
N ALA A 457 22.33 6.21 8.29
CA ALA A 457 23.02 7.40 8.81
C ALA A 457 22.03 8.47 9.28
N LEU A 458 20.96 8.75 8.51
CA LEU A 458 19.90 9.69 8.88
C LEU A 458 19.23 9.30 10.21
N ARG A 459 18.81 8.04 10.35
CA ARG A 459 18.18 7.51 11.59
C ARG A 459 19.08 7.69 12.82
N ARG A 460 20.39 7.48 12.67
CA ARG A 460 21.38 7.73 13.74
C ARG A 460 21.56 9.23 14.02
N HIS A 461 21.65 10.07 12.99
CA HIS A 461 21.84 11.52 13.12
C HIS A 461 20.68 12.19 13.88
N LEU A 462 19.44 11.84 13.50
CA LEU A 462 18.21 12.31 14.15
C LEU A 462 17.95 11.66 15.53
N LYS A 463 18.79 10.71 15.97
CA LYS A 463 18.69 9.97 17.25
C LYS A 463 17.31 9.32 17.45
N CYS A 464 16.76 8.75 16.39
CA CYS A 464 15.43 8.15 16.40
C CYS A 464 15.38 6.91 17.33
N LYS A 465 14.20 6.61 17.84
CA LYS A 465 13.92 5.48 18.76
C LYS A 465 14.11 4.11 18.09
N SER A 466 14.04 3.05 18.90
CA SER A 466 13.97 1.66 18.44
C SER A 466 12.56 1.29 17.99
N PHE A 467 12.43 0.23 17.19
CA PHE A 467 11.13 -0.31 16.79
C PHE A 467 10.38 -0.92 17.98
N MET A 468 11.09 -1.48 18.97
CA MET A 468 10.52 -1.88 20.25
C MET A 468 9.79 -0.72 20.95
N TRP A 469 10.37 0.49 20.95
CA TRP A 469 9.69 1.68 21.48
C TRP A 469 8.44 2.03 20.65
N TYR A 470 8.52 1.94 19.32
CA TYR A 470 7.38 2.18 18.42
C TYR A 470 6.21 1.24 18.73
N LEU A 471 6.46 -0.07 18.88
CA LEU A 471 5.43 -1.03 19.29
C LEU A 471 4.86 -0.67 20.67
N GLN A 472 5.71 -0.44 21.67
CA GLN A 472 5.26 -0.15 23.04
C GLN A 472 4.47 1.17 23.21
N ASN A 473 4.71 2.17 22.35
CA ASN A 473 4.19 3.53 22.57
C ASN A 473 3.18 3.97 21.49
N VAL A 474 3.35 3.52 20.25
CA VAL A 474 2.51 3.91 19.10
C VAL A 474 1.49 2.82 18.80
N TYR A 475 1.94 1.56 18.63
CA TYR A 475 1.11 0.46 18.11
C TYR A 475 1.26 -0.85 18.93
N PRO A 476 0.84 -0.86 20.21
CA PRO A 476 0.91 -2.04 21.08
C PRO A 476 -0.04 -3.17 20.68
N GLU A 477 -1.03 -2.89 19.82
CA GLU A 477 -2.00 -3.88 19.30
C GLU A 477 -1.37 -4.85 18.27
N LEU A 478 -0.13 -4.59 17.81
CA LEU A 478 0.64 -5.48 16.95
C LEU A 478 1.47 -6.49 17.77
N GLU A 479 0.82 -7.59 18.15
CA GLU A 479 1.49 -8.73 18.79
C GLU A 479 2.52 -9.38 17.86
N ALA A 480 3.71 -9.69 18.40
CA ALA A 480 4.79 -10.37 17.69
C ALA A 480 4.82 -11.87 18.06
N PRO A 481 4.61 -12.81 17.12
CA PRO A 481 4.73 -14.24 17.39
C PRO A 481 6.14 -14.62 17.88
N PRO A 482 6.33 -15.48 18.89
CA PRO A 482 7.67 -15.79 19.41
C PRO A 482 8.60 -16.38 18.35
N LEU A 483 9.74 -15.73 18.06
CA LEU A 483 10.73 -16.22 17.08
C LEU A 483 11.88 -17.05 17.66
N HIS A 484 12.18 -16.96 18.96
CA HIS A 484 13.45 -17.46 19.50
C HIS A 484 13.64 -18.99 19.36
N ALA A 485 12.54 -19.75 19.39
CA ALA A 485 12.52 -21.21 19.27
C ALA A 485 11.50 -21.70 18.22
N ALA A 486 11.09 -20.84 17.27
CA ALA A 486 10.08 -21.19 16.28
C ALA A 486 10.68 -21.88 15.05
N ALA A 487 9.96 -22.87 14.53
CA ALA A 487 10.20 -23.40 13.19
C ALA A 487 9.51 -22.49 12.16
N THR A 488 10.20 -22.12 11.08
CA THR A 488 9.74 -21.06 10.16
C THR A 488 9.97 -21.45 8.70
N GLY A 489 9.25 -20.78 7.80
CA GLY A 489 9.35 -20.97 6.35
C GLY A 489 8.30 -21.92 5.79
N ALA A 490 8.65 -22.66 4.75
CA ALA A 490 7.77 -23.57 4.02
C ALA A 490 7.76 -24.98 4.62
N VAL A 491 6.57 -25.59 4.71
CA VAL A 491 6.37 -26.94 5.28
C VAL A 491 6.43 -27.97 4.15
N LEU A 492 7.62 -28.52 3.90
CA LEU A 492 7.95 -29.40 2.78
C LEU A 492 7.63 -30.87 3.07
N ARG A 493 6.92 -31.52 2.14
CA ARG A 493 6.95 -32.98 1.93
C ARG A 493 8.01 -33.31 0.87
N LYS A 494 9.15 -33.85 1.34
CA LYS A 494 10.40 -33.98 0.58
C LYS A 494 10.36 -34.90 -0.63
N ASP A 495 9.58 -35.99 -0.59
CA ASP A 495 9.50 -36.98 -1.68
C ASP A 495 8.59 -36.56 -2.85
N LEU A 496 7.79 -35.49 -2.68
CA LEU A 496 6.95 -34.91 -3.75
C LEU A 496 7.41 -33.51 -4.20
N ASN A 497 8.35 -32.87 -3.50
CA ASN A 497 8.64 -31.43 -3.62
C ASN A 497 7.35 -30.57 -3.53
N SER A 498 6.48 -30.94 -2.59
CA SER A 498 5.20 -30.26 -2.38
C SER A 498 5.13 -29.71 -0.96
N CYS A 499 4.64 -28.48 -0.84
CA CYS A 499 4.58 -27.72 0.40
C CYS A 499 3.12 -27.48 0.80
N LEU A 500 2.87 -27.37 2.10
CA LEU A 500 1.61 -26.82 2.62
C LEU A 500 1.39 -25.42 2.03
N ASP A 501 0.17 -25.13 1.59
CA ASP A 501 -0.16 -23.89 0.88
C ASP A 501 -1.57 -23.40 1.25
N THR A 502 -1.74 -22.10 1.48
CA THR A 502 -3.06 -21.50 1.77
C THR A 502 -4.00 -21.51 0.56
N MET A 503 -3.49 -21.85 -0.63
CA MET A 503 -4.19 -21.83 -1.92
C MET A 503 -4.76 -20.44 -2.27
N GLN A 504 -4.07 -19.38 -1.88
CA GLN A 504 -4.51 -17.97 -1.97
C GLN A 504 -5.85 -17.71 -1.24
N ARG A 505 -6.08 -18.36 -0.09
CA ARG A 505 -7.29 -18.18 0.73
C ARG A 505 -7.01 -17.43 2.02
N ASP A 506 -8.00 -16.66 2.46
CA ASP A 506 -7.96 -15.95 3.75
C ASP A 506 -8.43 -16.81 4.92
N ARG A 507 -9.33 -17.76 4.67
CA ARG A 507 -9.89 -18.72 5.64
C ARG A 507 -10.27 -20.02 4.95
N GLY A 508 -10.46 -21.08 5.74
CA GLY A 508 -10.94 -22.39 5.26
C GLY A 508 -9.81 -23.36 4.91
N PRO A 509 -10.08 -24.43 4.15
CA PRO A 509 -9.14 -25.54 4.01
C PRO A 509 -7.88 -25.17 3.23
N LEU A 510 -6.73 -25.54 3.80
CA LEU A 510 -5.44 -25.49 3.10
C LEU A 510 -5.37 -26.53 1.98
N GLY A 511 -4.31 -26.45 1.18
CA GLY A 511 -3.95 -27.44 0.18
C GLY A 511 -2.45 -27.72 0.23
N ALA A 512 -1.98 -28.47 -0.76
CA ALA A 512 -0.55 -28.60 -1.02
C ALA A 512 -0.29 -28.24 -2.48
N PHE A 513 0.81 -27.55 -2.71
CA PHE A 513 1.23 -27.02 -4.00
C PHE A 513 2.72 -27.36 -4.23
N PRO A 514 3.27 -27.31 -5.46
CA PRO A 514 4.71 -27.39 -5.64
C PRO A 514 5.43 -26.32 -4.79
N CYS A 515 6.50 -26.71 -4.10
CA CYS A 515 7.26 -25.76 -3.28
C CYS A 515 7.91 -24.69 -4.15
N HIS A 516 7.57 -23.42 -3.90
CA HIS A 516 8.11 -22.28 -4.64
C HIS A 516 9.03 -21.37 -3.81
N PHE A 517 9.13 -21.60 -2.49
CA PHE A 517 10.09 -20.95 -1.58
C PHE A 517 10.15 -19.41 -1.68
N ALA A 518 9.00 -18.78 -1.96
CA ALA A 518 8.86 -17.33 -2.11
C ALA A 518 7.98 -16.71 -1.00
N HIS A 519 7.98 -17.35 0.17
CA HIS A 519 7.12 -17.04 1.31
C HIS A 519 5.63 -16.98 0.89
N GLY A 520 4.89 -15.92 1.17
CA GLY A 520 3.51 -15.75 0.70
C GLY A 520 2.55 -16.86 1.20
N THR A 521 1.94 -17.61 0.27
CA THR A 521 1.01 -18.73 0.58
C THR A 521 1.70 -19.94 1.22
N GLN A 522 3.03 -20.01 1.18
CA GLN A 522 3.84 -21.08 1.78
C GLN A 522 4.65 -20.60 2.99
N ALA A 523 4.38 -19.39 3.51
CA ALA A 523 5.03 -18.86 4.70
C ALA A 523 4.31 -19.30 5.98
N PHE A 524 5.00 -19.97 6.90
CA PHE A 524 4.46 -20.33 8.21
C PHE A 524 5.48 -20.09 9.34
N LEU A 525 4.96 -20.01 10.57
CA LEU A 525 5.74 -19.91 11.82
C LEU A 525 5.05 -20.81 12.85
N PHE A 526 5.74 -21.86 13.31
CA PHE A 526 5.28 -22.71 14.40
C PHE A 526 6.00 -22.34 15.69
N ASP A 527 5.26 -21.84 16.68
CA ASP A 527 5.75 -21.57 18.03
C ASP A 527 5.53 -22.82 18.90
N GLY A 528 6.63 -23.53 19.19
CA GLY A 528 6.61 -24.71 20.05
C GLY A 528 6.28 -24.44 21.53
N SER A 529 6.22 -23.19 21.97
CA SER A 529 5.88 -22.85 23.36
C SER A 529 4.37 -22.74 23.60
N THR A 530 3.61 -22.16 22.66
CA THR A 530 2.14 -22.13 22.71
C THR A 530 1.46 -23.24 21.88
N GLY A 531 2.23 -23.91 21.02
CA GLY A 531 1.72 -24.83 20.01
C GLY A 531 1.00 -24.14 18.85
N LYS A 532 0.96 -22.79 18.80
CA LYS A 532 0.28 -22.06 17.71
C LYS A 532 1.11 -22.13 16.42
N PHE A 533 0.40 -22.31 15.31
CA PHE A 533 0.98 -22.46 13.99
C PHE A 533 0.45 -21.34 13.08
N PHE A 534 1.19 -20.23 13.00
CA PHE A 534 0.79 -18.99 12.35
C PHE A 534 1.04 -19.00 10.83
N VAL A 535 0.18 -18.29 10.09
CA VAL A 535 0.23 -18.16 8.62
C VAL A 535 0.81 -16.80 8.22
N GLY A 536 1.92 -16.83 7.48
CA GLY A 536 2.69 -15.65 7.11
C GLY A 536 2.05 -14.77 6.02
N GLN A 537 1.19 -15.33 5.15
CA GLN A 537 0.62 -14.64 3.98
C GLN A 537 0.03 -13.26 4.30
N LYS A 538 -0.70 -13.13 5.42
CA LYS A 538 -1.29 -11.87 5.91
C LYS A 538 -0.62 -11.33 7.18
N GLY A 539 0.65 -11.66 7.39
CA GLY A 539 1.47 -11.15 8.49
C GLY A 539 1.13 -11.76 9.85
N PHE A 540 0.97 -13.09 9.91
CA PHE A 540 0.73 -13.87 11.14
C PHE A 540 -0.58 -13.57 11.90
N THR A 541 -1.56 -12.98 11.22
CA THR A 541 -2.91 -12.67 11.75
C THR A 541 -3.87 -13.86 11.77
N SER A 542 -3.48 -15.01 11.20
CA SER A 542 -4.28 -16.24 11.14
C SER A 542 -3.42 -17.46 11.47
N CYS A 543 -4.07 -18.52 11.92
CA CYS A 543 -3.44 -19.75 12.40
C CYS A 543 -4.01 -20.98 11.70
N ILE A 544 -3.20 -22.04 11.62
CA ILE A 544 -3.60 -23.36 11.16
C ILE A 544 -4.33 -24.08 12.30
N ALA A 545 -5.49 -24.64 11.98
CA ALA A 545 -6.39 -25.34 12.89
C ALA A 545 -6.74 -26.73 12.34
N GLY A 546 -7.04 -27.68 13.23
CA GLY A 546 -7.51 -29.01 12.86
C GLY A 546 -8.99 -29.21 13.19
N ASP A 547 -9.81 -29.54 12.18
CA ASP A 547 -11.20 -29.97 12.34
C ASP A 547 -11.26 -31.49 12.54
N THR A 548 -11.38 -31.92 13.80
CA THR A 548 -11.33 -33.34 14.20
C THR A 548 -12.48 -34.16 13.60
N LYS A 549 -13.64 -33.50 13.39
CA LYS A 549 -14.89 -34.09 12.90
C LYS A 549 -14.90 -34.23 11.37
N LYS A 550 -14.32 -33.27 10.65
CA LYS A 550 -14.23 -33.30 9.17
C LYS A 550 -12.88 -33.84 8.64
N ARG A 551 -11.92 -34.11 9.53
CA ARG A 551 -10.52 -34.44 9.21
C ARG A 551 -9.80 -33.37 8.36
N LEU A 552 -10.22 -32.12 8.46
CA LEU A 552 -9.66 -31.02 7.65
C LEU A 552 -8.61 -30.23 8.41
N VAL A 553 -7.66 -29.68 7.65
CA VAL A 553 -6.69 -28.67 8.13
C VAL A 553 -7.10 -27.32 7.55
N LEU A 554 -7.36 -26.35 8.42
CA LEU A 554 -8.03 -25.09 8.11
C LEU A 554 -7.15 -23.88 8.49
N GLN A 555 -7.27 -22.78 7.75
CA GLN A 555 -6.81 -21.46 8.16
C GLN A 555 -7.97 -20.71 8.83
N LEU A 556 -7.78 -20.29 10.09
CA LEU A 556 -8.77 -19.61 10.92
C LEU A 556 -8.12 -18.44 11.70
N SER A 557 -8.89 -17.69 12.49
CA SER A 557 -8.32 -16.73 13.45
C SER A 557 -7.48 -17.48 14.50
N CYS A 558 -6.38 -16.88 14.96
CA CYS A 558 -5.59 -17.37 16.09
C CYS A 558 -6.31 -17.29 17.46
N THR A 559 -7.56 -16.83 17.46
CA THR A 559 -8.50 -16.74 18.60
C THR A 559 -9.78 -17.56 18.39
N TYR A 560 -9.90 -18.33 17.30
CA TYR A 560 -11.14 -19.07 16.98
C TYR A 560 -11.33 -20.29 17.90
N THR A 561 -12.54 -20.45 18.45
CA THR A 561 -12.93 -21.57 19.31
C THR A 561 -14.15 -22.32 18.74
N ALA A 562 -14.12 -23.65 18.80
CA ALA A 562 -15.27 -24.54 18.60
C ALA A 562 -14.92 -25.97 19.08
N ALA A 563 -15.87 -26.74 19.60
CA ALA A 563 -15.61 -28.04 20.23
C ALA A 563 -14.88 -29.07 19.34
N ASN A 564 -15.02 -29.01 18.01
CA ASN A 564 -14.35 -29.90 17.07
C ASN A 564 -13.07 -29.30 16.44
N ILE A 565 -12.55 -28.19 16.97
CA ILE A 565 -11.45 -27.40 16.39
C ILE A 565 -10.35 -27.19 17.42
N SER A 566 -9.12 -27.65 17.13
CA SER A 566 -7.92 -27.27 17.90
C SER A 566 -7.00 -26.35 17.08
N LEU A 567 -6.44 -25.34 17.74
CA LEU A 567 -5.42 -24.42 17.23
C LEU A 567 -4.00 -24.76 17.71
N ARG A 568 -3.84 -25.78 18.58
CA ARG A 568 -2.54 -26.18 19.13
C ARG A 568 -2.01 -27.41 18.42
N TRP A 569 -0.70 -27.42 18.16
CA TRP A 569 0.02 -28.51 17.50
C TRP A 569 1.31 -28.86 18.25
N LYS A 570 1.81 -30.07 18.03
CA LYS A 570 3.07 -30.61 18.56
C LYS A 570 3.94 -31.07 17.38
N LEU A 571 5.11 -30.45 17.22
CA LEU A 571 6.12 -30.86 16.24
C LEU A 571 7.04 -31.91 16.86
N TYR A 572 7.29 -33.00 16.14
CA TYR A 572 8.21 -34.07 16.52
C TYR A 572 9.41 -34.10 15.55
N PRO A 573 10.53 -33.38 15.83
CA PRO A 573 11.63 -33.22 14.87
C PRO A 573 12.31 -34.52 14.43
N GLN A 574 12.20 -35.59 15.22
CA GLN A 574 12.80 -36.89 14.94
C GLN A 574 12.02 -37.68 13.87
N THR A 575 10.71 -37.44 13.73
CA THR A 575 9.85 -38.11 12.74
C THR A 575 9.38 -37.16 11.64
N GLY A 576 9.42 -35.84 11.87
CA GLY A 576 8.83 -34.81 11.01
C GLY A 576 7.31 -34.67 11.17
N GLN A 577 6.70 -35.36 12.15
CA GLN A 577 5.25 -35.32 12.36
C GLN A 577 4.82 -34.02 13.04
N ILE A 578 3.69 -33.48 12.59
CA ILE A 578 2.99 -32.35 13.20
C ILE A 578 1.64 -32.86 13.71
N GLN A 579 1.58 -33.21 14.99
CA GLN A 579 0.39 -33.74 15.65
C GLN A 579 -0.52 -32.61 16.14
N LEU A 580 -1.83 -32.77 16.01
CA LEU A 580 -2.85 -31.89 16.58
C LEU A 580 -2.95 -32.14 18.09
N ASP A 581 -2.83 -31.10 18.91
CA ASP A 581 -2.98 -31.21 20.35
C ASP A 581 -4.47 -31.20 20.73
N LEU A 582 -5.00 -32.40 21.00
CA LEU A 582 -6.38 -32.61 21.41
C LEU A 582 -6.64 -32.21 22.88
N SER A 583 -5.61 -31.98 23.70
CA SER A 583 -5.79 -31.42 25.06
C SER A 583 -6.26 -29.97 25.06
N ALA A 584 -6.36 -29.33 23.88
CA ALA A 584 -6.97 -28.03 23.67
C ALA A 584 -8.46 -28.10 23.27
N ALA A 585 -8.95 -29.28 22.86
CA ALA A 585 -10.31 -29.48 22.34
C ALA A 585 -11.29 -29.97 23.44
N ALA A 586 -11.01 -29.60 24.70
CA ALA A 586 -11.80 -30.00 25.84
C ALA A 586 -13.13 -29.24 25.89
N THR A 587 -14.21 -29.98 25.65
CA THR A 587 -15.47 -29.92 26.42
C THR A 587 -16.02 -28.53 26.79
N ILE A 588 -16.80 -27.95 25.87
CA ILE A 588 -17.86 -26.96 26.22
C ILE A 588 -18.81 -27.56 27.28
N GLU A 589 -18.99 -28.89 27.28
CA GLU A 589 -19.76 -29.64 28.28
C GLU A 589 -19.28 -29.40 29.72
N ASP A 590 -17.98 -29.11 29.95
CA ASP A 590 -17.46 -28.78 31.29
C ASP A 590 -17.74 -27.31 31.67
N GLU A 591 -17.79 -26.38 30.71
CA GLU A 591 -18.19 -24.99 30.98
C GLU A 591 -19.70 -24.86 31.19
N GLU A 592 -20.54 -25.58 30.43
CA GLU A 592 -21.99 -25.68 30.72
C GLU A 592 -22.26 -26.40 32.04
N ALA A 593 -21.53 -27.47 32.37
CA ALA A 593 -21.66 -28.13 33.67
C ALA A 593 -21.20 -27.24 34.84
N ALA A 594 -20.11 -26.48 34.67
CA ALA A 594 -19.64 -25.53 35.68
C ALA A 594 -20.61 -24.34 35.85
N ALA A 595 -21.17 -23.82 34.76
CA ALA A 595 -22.20 -22.77 34.80
C ALA A 595 -23.50 -23.27 35.44
N ALA A 596 -23.94 -24.49 35.12
CA ALA A 596 -25.12 -25.11 35.73
C ALA A 596 -24.90 -25.40 37.23
N ALA A 597 -23.71 -25.85 37.62
CA ALA A 597 -23.35 -26.04 39.03
C ALA A 597 -23.25 -24.70 39.80
N ALA A 598 -22.73 -23.65 39.17
CA ALA A 598 -22.69 -22.31 39.75
C ALA A 598 -24.09 -21.68 39.89
N ALA A 599 -24.98 -21.90 38.93
CA ALA A 599 -26.38 -21.48 39.02
C ALA A 599 -27.14 -22.26 40.11
N ALA A 600 -26.98 -23.58 40.17
CA ALA A 600 -27.60 -24.40 41.22
C ALA A 600 -27.09 -24.06 42.63
N ALA A 601 -25.83 -23.62 42.76
CA ALA A 601 -25.28 -23.12 44.02
C ALA A 601 -25.75 -21.69 44.38
N TYR A 602 -26.44 -20.99 43.47
CA TYR A 602 -26.99 -19.64 43.70
C TYR A 602 -28.49 -19.65 44.07
N GLU A 603 -29.20 -20.77 43.90
CA GLU A 603 -30.63 -20.91 44.27
C GLU A 603 -30.85 -21.47 45.70
N GLU A 604 -29.79 -21.74 46.48
CA GLU A 604 -29.89 -22.28 47.86
C GLU A 604 -29.62 -21.27 49.01
N GLU A 605 -29.27 -20.00 48.76
CA GLU A 605 -28.98 -19.02 49.84
C GLU A 605 -29.98 -17.85 50.01
N ASP A 606 -30.88 -17.57 49.05
CA ASP A 606 -31.83 -16.42 49.11
C ASP A 606 -33.28 -16.81 49.49
N GLU A 607 -33.49 -17.39 50.69
CA GLU A 607 -34.84 -17.56 51.29
C GLU A 607 -34.99 -16.98 52.71
N GLU A 608 -34.16 -16.01 53.15
CA GLU A 608 -34.36 -15.35 54.46
C GLU A 608 -33.96 -13.85 54.54
N ALA A 609 -34.70 -12.95 53.88
CA ALA A 609 -34.87 -11.56 54.34
C ALA A 609 -36.08 -10.84 53.70
N ALA A 610 -36.91 -10.21 54.54
CA ALA A 610 -37.86 -9.18 54.11
C ALA A 610 -37.77 -7.99 55.08
N TYR A 611 -37.87 -6.75 54.58
CA TYR A 611 -38.84 -5.73 55.02
C TYR A 611 -38.64 -4.33 54.39
N GLU A 612 -39.78 -3.64 54.22
CA GLU A 612 -40.02 -2.17 54.15
C GLU A 612 -39.53 -1.31 52.96
N ASP A 613 -40.37 -0.30 52.64
CA ASP A 613 -40.38 0.50 51.41
C ASP A 613 -39.74 1.91 51.57
N GLU A 614 -39.09 2.42 50.52
CA GLU A 614 -39.07 3.85 50.17
C GLU A 614 -39.07 4.03 48.62
N GLU A 615 -39.84 4.99 48.09
CA GLU A 615 -39.99 5.24 46.64
C GLU A 615 -38.89 6.17 46.06
N PRO A 616 -38.27 5.84 44.90
CA PRO A 616 -37.57 6.80 44.05
C PRO A 616 -38.53 7.47 43.03
N PRO A 617 -38.22 8.68 42.52
CA PRO A 617 -39.14 9.47 41.70
C PRO A 617 -39.19 9.04 40.21
N ALA A 618 -40.35 9.24 39.58
CA ALA A 618 -40.58 8.85 38.19
C ALA A 618 -39.99 9.85 37.16
N ASN A 619 -38.94 9.45 36.44
CA ASN A 619 -38.65 9.95 35.08
C ASN A 619 -37.87 8.98 34.14
N GLU A 620 -37.58 7.74 34.52
CA GLU A 620 -36.66 6.86 33.77
C GLU A 620 -37.31 5.99 32.67
N GLU A 621 -38.64 5.79 32.67
CA GLU A 621 -39.30 4.90 31.70
C GLU A 621 -39.26 5.42 30.25
N GLU A 622 -39.22 6.74 30.04
CA GLU A 622 -39.27 7.35 28.69
C GLU A 622 -37.90 7.29 27.96
N GLU A 623 -36.79 7.29 28.71
CA GLU A 623 -35.43 7.21 28.14
C GLU A 623 -34.98 5.75 27.87
N ALA A 624 -35.53 4.79 28.62
CA ALA A 624 -35.33 3.36 28.37
C ALA A 624 -36.00 2.89 27.06
N ALA A 625 -37.25 3.31 26.80
CA ALA A 625 -38.00 2.90 25.62
C ALA A 625 -37.35 3.37 24.30
N ALA A 626 -36.88 4.61 24.25
CA ALA A 626 -36.16 5.15 23.08
C ALA A 626 -34.87 4.36 22.76
N ASN A 627 -34.15 3.94 23.81
CA ASN A 627 -32.93 3.15 23.69
C ASN A 627 -33.16 1.73 23.12
N GLU A 628 -34.33 1.12 23.34
CA GLU A 628 -34.65 -0.17 22.73
C GLU A 628 -35.04 -0.05 21.26
N GLU A 629 -35.79 0.99 20.88
CA GLU A 629 -36.21 1.18 19.49
C GLU A 629 -35.02 1.51 18.56
N GLU A 630 -34.05 2.31 19.03
CA GLU A 630 -32.80 2.57 18.30
C GLU A 630 -31.92 1.30 18.16
N LYS A 631 -31.81 0.49 19.21
CA LYS A 631 -31.11 -0.82 19.15
C LYS A 631 -31.79 -1.80 18.20
N ALA A 632 -33.12 -1.82 18.19
CA ALA A 632 -33.91 -2.66 17.28
C ALA A 632 -33.75 -2.22 15.81
N ALA A 633 -33.66 -0.91 15.54
CA ALA A 633 -33.34 -0.38 14.22
C ALA A 633 -31.93 -0.79 13.76
N ALA A 634 -30.91 -0.56 14.59
CA ALA A 634 -29.52 -0.92 14.29
C ALA A 634 -29.33 -2.44 14.07
N ALA A 635 -29.98 -3.29 14.87
CA ALA A 635 -29.95 -4.75 14.69
C ALA A 635 -30.60 -5.19 13.36
N LYS A 636 -31.61 -4.46 12.88
CA LYS A 636 -32.30 -4.73 11.62
C LYS A 636 -31.49 -4.28 10.40
N GLU A 637 -30.79 -3.15 10.52
CA GLU A 637 -29.88 -2.64 9.48
C GLU A 637 -28.64 -3.53 9.34
N ASN A 638 -28.00 -3.91 10.45
CA ASN A 638 -26.87 -4.86 10.45
C ASN A 638 -27.26 -6.22 9.84
N LYS A 639 -28.50 -6.68 10.04
CA LYS A 639 -28.99 -7.93 9.45
C LYS A 639 -29.28 -7.83 7.95
N ALA A 640 -29.57 -6.63 7.44
CA ALA A 640 -29.65 -6.38 6.00
C ALA A 640 -28.26 -6.28 5.36
N ALA A 641 -27.30 -5.62 6.02
CA ALA A 641 -25.91 -5.55 5.57
C ALA A 641 -25.28 -6.96 5.43
N ALA A 642 -25.42 -7.82 6.45
CA ALA A 642 -24.91 -9.19 6.40
C ALA A 642 -25.54 -10.05 5.29
N ALA A 643 -26.80 -9.81 4.92
CA ALA A 643 -27.45 -10.51 3.81
C ALA A 643 -26.88 -10.05 2.44
N ASN A 644 -26.63 -8.75 2.27
CA ASN A 644 -25.99 -8.22 1.07
C ASN A 644 -24.55 -8.72 0.94
N GLU A 645 -23.77 -8.80 2.03
CA GLU A 645 -22.42 -9.37 2.01
C GLU A 645 -22.41 -10.84 1.56
N GLU A 646 -23.41 -11.64 1.94
CA GLU A 646 -23.51 -13.05 1.51
C GLU A 646 -23.89 -13.18 0.02
N GLU A 647 -24.75 -12.29 -0.50
CA GLU A 647 -25.10 -12.22 -1.93
C GLU A 647 -23.92 -11.72 -2.79
N GLU A 648 -23.21 -10.67 -2.34
CA GLU A 648 -21.98 -10.19 -3.00
C GLU A 648 -20.87 -11.25 -2.98
N ALA A 649 -20.70 -11.98 -1.88
CA ALA A 649 -19.75 -13.09 -1.78
C ALA A 649 -20.09 -14.24 -2.74
N ALA A 650 -21.38 -14.52 -2.95
CA ALA A 650 -21.83 -15.50 -3.95
C ALA A 650 -21.52 -15.01 -5.38
N ALA A 651 -21.87 -13.77 -5.72
CA ALA A 651 -21.58 -13.17 -7.03
C ALA A 651 -20.07 -13.09 -7.32
N ALA A 652 -19.25 -12.72 -6.34
CA ALA A 652 -17.80 -12.66 -6.47
C ALA A 652 -17.17 -14.05 -6.73
N LYS A 653 -17.77 -15.12 -6.17
CA LYS A 653 -17.35 -16.51 -6.36
C LYS A 653 -17.64 -17.01 -7.77
N GLU A 654 -18.82 -16.71 -8.32
CA GLU A 654 -19.16 -17.05 -9.71
C GLU A 654 -18.33 -16.25 -10.71
N ASN A 655 -18.16 -14.94 -10.49
CA ASN A 655 -17.31 -14.08 -11.32
C ASN A 655 -15.83 -14.52 -11.33
N LYS A 656 -15.26 -14.98 -10.21
CA LYS A 656 -13.92 -15.57 -10.18
C LYS A 656 -13.82 -16.86 -11.00
N ALA A 657 -14.87 -17.69 -11.01
CA ALA A 657 -14.93 -18.90 -11.82
C ALA A 657 -15.07 -18.62 -13.33
N ALA A 658 -15.71 -17.50 -13.71
CA ALA A 658 -15.74 -17.02 -15.09
C ALA A 658 -14.36 -16.51 -15.56
N ALA A 659 -13.74 -15.62 -14.78
CA ALA A 659 -12.43 -15.04 -15.10
C ALA A 659 -11.30 -16.09 -15.23
N ALA A 660 -11.35 -17.17 -14.44
CA ALA A 660 -10.41 -18.27 -14.57
C ALA A 660 -10.48 -18.95 -15.95
N LYS A 661 -11.69 -19.24 -16.44
CA LYS A 661 -11.93 -19.84 -17.77
C LYS A 661 -11.52 -18.92 -18.92
N GLU A 662 -11.73 -17.60 -18.76
CA GLU A 662 -11.35 -16.62 -19.77
C GLU A 662 -9.83 -16.46 -19.88
N ASN A 663 -9.10 -16.46 -18.76
CA ASN A 663 -7.63 -16.50 -18.73
C ASN A 663 -7.06 -17.79 -19.35
N GLU A 664 -7.67 -18.94 -19.07
CA GLU A 664 -7.27 -20.23 -19.67
C GLU A 664 -7.49 -20.23 -21.20
N ALA A 665 -8.60 -19.67 -21.67
CA ALA A 665 -8.87 -19.48 -23.10
C ALA A 665 -7.89 -18.48 -23.76
N ALA A 666 -7.50 -17.41 -23.05
CA ALA A 666 -6.50 -16.45 -23.53
C ALA A 666 -5.11 -17.11 -23.68
N ALA A 667 -4.64 -17.83 -22.66
CA ALA A 667 -3.37 -18.56 -22.71
C ALA A 667 -3.35 -19.64 -23.81
N ALA A 668 -4.47 -20.34 -24.02
CA ALA A 668 -4.61 -21.29 -25.14
C ALA A 668 -4.53 -20.60 -26.51
N LYS A 669 -5.11 -19.40 -26.65
CA LYS A 669 -5.08 -18.59 -27.88
C LYS A 669 -3.68 -18.03 -28.17
N GLU A 670 -2.96 -17.61 -27.15
CA GLU A 670 -1.59 -17.08 -27.24
C GLU A 670 -0.57 -18.19 -27.58
N ASN A 671 -0.64 -19.35 -26.92
CA ASN A 671 0.16 -20.53 -27.28
C ASN A 671 -0.10 -20.98 -28.73
N LYS A 672 -1.36 -20.91 -29.19
CA LYS A 672 -1.71 -21.23 -30.58
C LYS A 672 -1.17 -20.20 -31.58
N ALA A 673 -1.08 -18.92 -31.20
CA ALA A 673 -0.44 -17.88 -31.99
C ALA A 673 1.09 -18.07 -32.05
N ALA A 674 1.74 -18.43 -30.94
CA ALA A 674 3.17 -18.76 -30.90
C ALA A 674 3.50 -19.97 -31.80
N ALA A 675 2.71 -21.05 -31.71
CA ALA A 675 2.84 -22.22 -32.57
C ALA A 675 2.64 -21.88 -34.07
N ALA A 676 1.66 -21.02 -34.40
CA ALA A 676 1.46 -20.55 -35.77
C ALA A 676 2.64 -19.70 -36.28
N LYS A 677 3.26 -18.88 -35.42
CA LYS A 677 4.47 -18.10 -35.75
C LYS A 677 5.66 -19.01 -36.02
N ALA A 678 5.83 -20.07 -35.22
CA ALA A 678 6.87 -21.08 -35.42
C ALA A 678 6.67 -21.86 -36.73
N ALA A 679 5.44 -22.25 -37.07
CA ALA A 679 5.13 -22.92 -38.33
C ALA A 679 5.32 -22.02 -39.57
N ALA A 680 4.94 -20.74 -39.48
CA ALA A 680 5.15 -19.78 -40.57
C ALA A 680 6.64 -19.56 -40.88
N ALA A 681 7.50 -19.62 -39.87
CA ALA A 681 8.96 -19.52 -40.03
C ALA A 681 9.60 -20.71 -40.76
N THR A 682 8.86 -21.79 -41.05
CA THR A 682 9.36 -22.98 -41.77
C THR A 682 8.84 -23.12 -43.21
N GLN A 683 8.14 -22.11 -43.75
CA GLN A 683 7.50 -22.18 -45.09
C GLN A 683 7.73 -20.94 -45.99
N GLY A 684 8.76 -20.13 -45.72
CA GLY A 684 9.16 -19.02 -46.58
C GLY A 684 10.62 -19.12 -47.02
N ASP A 685 10.89 -18.98 -48.31
CA ASP A 685 12.25 -18.85 -48.86
C ASP A 685 12.90 -17.54 -48.37
N ALA A 686 13.85 -17.66 -47.42
CA ALA A 686 14.65 -16.54 -46.93
C ALA A 686 16.07 -16.98 -46.53
N ASP A 687 17.03 -16.30 -47.13
CA ASP A 687 18.49 -16.22 -46.86
C ASP A 687 19.12 -17.19 -45.81
N PRO A 688 20.05 -18.08 -46.23
CA PRO A 688 20.81 -18.97 -45.33
C PRO A 688 21.57 -18.29 -44.18
N ALA A 689 21.78 -16.98 -44.20
CA ALA A 689 22.37 -16.25 -43.07
C ALA A 689 21.48 -16.29 -41.81
N ALA A 690 20.17 -16.09 -41.95
CA ALA A 690 19.25 -15.95 -40.81
C ALA A 690 19.06 -17.26 -40.02
N ALA A 691 19.18 -18.41 -40.69
CA ALA A 691 19.03 -19.73 -40.06
C ALA A 691 20.12 -20.04 -39.02
N LYS A 692 21.30 -19.40 -39.11
CA LYS A 692 22.40 -19.61 -38.14
C LYS A 692 22.16 -18.92 -36.81
N ASP A 693 21.61 -17.70 -36.80
CA ASP A 693 21.29 -17.02 -35.53
C ASP A 693 20.06 -17.65 -34.84
N ALA A 694 19.08 -18.13 -35.60
CA ALA A 694 17.94 -18.86 -35.04
C ALA A 694 18.36 -20.18 -34.36
N SER A 695 19.27 -20.94 -35.00
CA SER A 695 19.81 -22.18 -34.41
C SER A 695 20.78 -21.92 -33.25
N ALA A 696 21.55 -20.83 -33.29
CA ALA A 696 22.34 -20.38 -32.15
C ALA A 696 21.44 -19.99 -30.94
N GLY A 697 20.32 -19.32 -31.18
CA GLY A 697 19.33 -18.99 -30.15
C GLY A 697 18.73 -20.24 -29.48
N ALA A 698 18.30 -21.23 -30.27
CA ALA A 698 17.79 -22.50 -29.76
C ALA A 698 18.84 -23.28 -28.96
N ALA A 699 20.09 -23.34 -29.44
CA ALA A 699 21.19 -23.96 -28.70
C ALA A 699 21.49 -23.24 -27.37
N LYS A 700 21.39 -21.91 -27.34
CA LYS A 700 21.61 -21.09 -26.14
C LYS A 700 20.51 -21.28 -25.07
N ALA A 701 19.31 -21.68 -25.46
CA ALA A 701 18.25 -22.09 -24.54
C ALA A 701 18.43 -23.51 -23.96
N ALA A 702 19.23 -24.36 -24.61
CA ALA A 702 19.58 -25.70 -24.10
C ALA A 702 20.86 -25.69 -23.23
N ALA A 703 21.86 -24.88 -23.59
CA ALA A 703 23.17 -24.83 -22.92
C ALA A 703 23.16 -24.18 -21.52
N THR A 704 22.05 -23.56 -21.10
CA THR A 704 21.92 -22.91 -19.79
C THR A 704 21.89 -23.89 -18.61
N LYS A 705 21.62 -25.18 -18.82
CA LYS A 705 21.63 -26.17 -17.71
C LYS A 705 23.03 -26.46 -17.17
N ASP A 706 24.00 -26.72 -18.05
CA ASP A 706 25.35 -27.13 -17.63
C ASP A 706 26.24 -25.92 -17.31
N GLY A 707 26.07 -24.81 -18.05
CA GLY A 707 26.79 -23.56 -17.77
C GLY A 707 26.45 -22.95 -16.40
N TYR A 708 25.18 -23.04 -15.96
CA TYR A 708 24.76 -22.55 -14.65
C TYR A 708 25.37 -23.37 -13.51
N LYS A 709 25.53 -24.68 -13.71
CA LYS A 709 26.21 -25.56 -12.74
C LYS A 709 27.69 -25.24 -12.65
N ALA A 710 28.41 -25.16 -13.77
CA ALA A 710 29.84 -24.84 -13.79
C ALA A 710 30.17 -23.43 -13.29
N ALA A 711 29.22 -22.49 -13.34
CA ALA A 711 29.33 -21.18 -12.68
C ALA A 711 29.12 -21.30 -11.16
N LYS A 712 28.02 -21.93 -10.75
CA LYS A 712 27.66 -22.13 -9.33
C LYS A 712 28.73 -22.89 -8.55
N ASP A 713 29.24 -24.00 -9.09
CA ASP A 713 30.30 -24.81 -8.47
C ASP A 713 31.59 -23.98 -8.24
N LYS A 714 31.79 -22.90 -9.02
CA LYS A 714 32.93 -21.97 -8.91
C LYS A 714 32.68 -20.82 -7.94
N GLU A 715 31.43 -20.37 -7.83
CA GLU A 715 30.98 -19.33 -6.91
C GLU A 715 30.89 -19.87 -5.46
N GLU A 716 30.40 -21.10 -5.27
CA GLU A 716 30.43 -21.79 -3.98
C GLU A 716 31.88 -22.06 -3.51
N ALA A 717 32.80 -22.40 -4.42
CA ALA A 717 34.22 -22.53 -4.10
C ALA A 717 34.88 -21.19 -3.70
N ALA A 718 34.48 -20.07 -4.33
CA ALA A 718 34.95 -18.74 -3.97
C ALA A 718 34.38 -18.27 -2.61
N ALA A 719 33.11 -18.54 -2.34
CA ALA A 719 32.47 -18.25 -1.05
C ALA A 719 33.10 -19.04 0.10
N ALA A 720 33.40 -20.33 -0.12
CA ALA A 720 34.11 -21.16 0.85
C ALA A 720 35.53 -20.64 1.14
N ALA A 721 36.25 -20.17 0.12
CA ALA A 721 37.57 -19.55 0.29
C ALA A 721 37.51 -18.22 1.06
N ALA A 722 36.47 -17.40 0.85
CA ALA A 722 36.26 -16.16 1.59
C ALA A 722 35.94 -16.42 3.09
N ALA A 723 35.05 -17.36 3.38
CA ALA A 723 34.70 -17.74 4.76
C ALA A 723 35.88 -18.34 5.55
N ALA A 724 36.83 -18.97 4.86
CA ALA A 724 38.08 -19.48 5.44
C ALA A 724 39.15 -18.40 5.71
N ALA A 725 39.02 -17.20 5.11
CA ALA A 725 39.91 -16.08 5.36
C ALA A 725 39.43 -15.21 6.55
N ASP A 726 38.12 -14.94 6.62
CA ASP A 726 37.49 -14.08 7.63
C ASP A 726 37.48 -14.69 9.05
N SER A 727 37.93 -15.95 9.18
CA SER A 727 38.08 -16.68 10.44
C SER A 727 39.53 -16.76 10.96
N ALA A 728 40.45 -15.99 10.35
CA ALA A 728 41.89 -16.05 10.63
C ALA A 728 42.53 -14.71 11.08
N GLU A 729 41.76 -13.65 11.37
CA GLU A 729 42.32 -12.33 11.70
C GLU A 729 41.60 -11.53 12.83
N ASP A 730 41.17 -12.21 13.91
CA ASP A 730 41.24 -11.59 15.25
C ASP A 730 41.67 -12.63 16.31
N GLY A 731 42.61 -12.25 17.17
CA GLY A 731 43.37 -13.22 17.96
C GLY A 731 44.46 -12.65 18.86
N SER A 732 44.27 -11.48 19.48
CA SER A 732 45.24 -11.01 20.49
C SER A 732 44.65 -10.16 21.63
N GLN A 733 44.93 -10.61 22.87
CA GLN A 733 44.88 -9.82 24.12
C GLN A 733 43.45 -9.46 24.63
N GLN A 734 43.14 -9.43 25.93
CA GLN A 734 43.96 -9.66 27.13
C GLN A 734 43.08 -10.10 28.35
N THR A 735 43.66 -10.94 29.23
CA THR A 735 43.54 -11.01 30.73
C THR A 735 42.27 -10.50 31.47
N ALA A 736 41.81 -11.10 32.58
CA ALA A 736 42.17 -12.34 33.32
C ALA A 736 41.17 -12.55 34.50
N ALA A 737 41.48 -13.53 35.37
CA ALA A 737 40.75 -13.99 36.57
C ALA A 737 39.48 -14.83 36.30
N ALA A 738 39.15 -15.89 37.05
CA ALA A 738 39.85 -16.89 37.87
C ALA A 738 38.72 -17.59 38.67
N GLY A 739 38.44 -18.87 38.42
CA GLY A 739 37.26 -19.53 38.99
C GLY A 739 37.16 -21.01 38.64
N LYS A 740 38.01 -21.83 39.28
CA LYS A 740 38.07 -23.30 39.15
C LYS A 740 38.67 -23.86 40.46
N PRO A 741 38.54 -25.17 40.77
CA PRO A 741 37.74 -26.20 40.08
C PRO A 741 36.84 -27.05 41.00
N ALA A 742 36.01 -27.88 40.39
CA ALA A 742 35.70 -29.22 40.90
C ALA A 742 35.81 -30.21 39.72
N ALA A 743 36.35 -31.41 39.96
CA ALA A 743 36.58 -32.40 38.92
C ALA A 743 36.35 -33.82 39.45
N ALA A 744 35.85 -34.71 38.58
CA ALA A 744 35.73 -36.13 38.84
C ALA A 744 36.06 -36.92 37.55
N ALA A 745 36.57 -38.14 37.72
CA ALA A 745 36.96 -39.03 36.63
C ALA A 745 35.73 -39.55 35.84
N GLY A 746 35.86 -40.05 34.60
CA GLY A 746 37.08 -40.34 33.85
C GLY A 746 37.39 -41.84 33.78
N VAL A 747 36.57 -42.60 33.06
CA VAL A 747 36.83 -44.01 32.69
C VAL A 747 36.42 -44.21 31.23
N ALA A 748 37.25 -44.91 30.45
CA ALA A 748 36.94 -45.32 29.08
C ALA A 748 37.14 -46.84 28.95
N VAL A 749 36.14 -47.57 28.47
CA VAL A 749 36.20 -49.03 28.25
C VAL A 749 35.39 -49.42 27.01
N GLY A 750 35.99 -50.26 26.16
CA GLY A 750 35.30 -51.32 25.42
C GLY A 750 34.35 -50.92 24.30
N ALA A 751 34.81 -51.07 23.05
CA ALA A 751 33.90 -51.29 21.93
C ALA A 751 33.32 -52.71 22.01
N ALA A 752 32.00 -52.84 21.84
CA ALA A 752 31.31 -54.12 21.64
C ALA A 752 30.24 -53.96 20.55
N ALA A 753 30.25 -54.83 19.55
CA ALA A 753 29.24 -54.83 18.50
C ALA A 753 27.93 -55.45 19.02
N GLY A 754 26.92 -54.61 19.23
CA GLY A 754 25.55 -55.02 19.57
C GLY A 754 24.63 -55.00 18.34
N ALA A 755 23.70 -55.94 18.28
CA ALA A 755 22.78 -56.07 17.14
C ALA A 755 21.86 -54.85 16.99
N ALA A 756 21.42 -54.59 15.75
CA ALA A 756 20.46 -53.53 15.44
C ALA A 756 19.08 -53.83 16.06
N ALA A 757 18.81 -53.28 17.23
CA ALA A 757 17.47 -53.24 17.79
C ALA A 757 16.64 -52.21 17.00
N THR A 758 15.73 -52.68 16.17
CA THR A 758 14.69 -51.83 15.58
C THR A 758 13.78 -51.34 16.70
N VAL A 759 13.96 -50.09 17.13
CA VAL A 759 12.97 -49.39 17.95
C VAL A 759 11.75 -49.14 17.07
N ALA A 760 10.83 -50.09 17.07
CA ALA A 760 9.46 -49.83 16.67
C ALA A 760 8.89 -48.85 17.69
N GLY A 761 8.81 -47.57 17.32
CA GLY A 761 8.23 -46.55 18.16
C GLY A 761 6.79 -46.90 18.49
N GLU A 762 6.36 -46.54 19.70
CA GLU A 762 4.95 -46.62 20.10
C GLU A 762 4.08 -45.86 19.09
N ALA A 763 2.93 -46.43 18.73
CA ALA A 763 1.98 -45.73 17.88
C ALA A 763 1.46 -44.52 18.66
N THR A 764 1.79 -43.32 18.20
CA THR A 764 1.42 -42.06 18.86
C THR A 764 -0.06 -41.77 18.63
N GLU A 765 -0.93 -42.27 19.52
CA GLU A 765 -2.37 -42.03 19.43
C GLU A 765 -2.70 -40.55 19.23
N GLY A 766 -3.53 -40.25 18.22
CA GLY A 766 -3.90 -38.90 17.84
C GLY A 766 -3.72 -38.61 16.35
N LEU A 767 -3.99 -37.36 15.98
CA LEU A 767 -4.12 -36.94 14.57
C LEU A 767 -2.91 -36.12 14.12
N CYS A 768 -2.35 -36.46 12.96
CA CYS A 768 -1.21 -35.79 12.35
C CYS A 768 -1.59 -35.09 11.05
N LEU A 769 -0.98 -33.93 10.79
CA LEU A 769 -1.06 -33.22 9.51
C LEU A 769 -0.40 -34.08 8.41
N ARG A 770 -1.17 -34.43 7.38
CA ARG A 770 -0.73 -35.31 6.30
C ARG A 770 -0.85 -34.64 4.94
N ILE A 771 0.26 -34.54 4.20
CA ILE A 771 0.29 -34.11 2.80
C ILE A 771 0.18 -35.35 1.90
N PHE A 772 -0.86 -35.43 1.08
CA PHE A 772 -1.18 -36.59 0.25
C PHE A 772 -0.49 -36.60 -1.13
N SER A 773 -0.25 -37.80 -1.63
CA SER A 773 0.09 -38.07 -3.03
C SER A 773 -1.15 -38.57 -3.77
N ASN A 774 -1.75 -37.74 -4.63
CA ASN A 774 -2.90 -38.12 -5.47
C ASN A 774 -2.57 -37.97 -6.97
N PRO A 775 -2.33 -39.08 -7.71
CA PRO A 775 -1.91 -38.99 -9.10
C PRO A 775 -3.04 -38.88 -10.15
N THR A 776 -4.33 -38.97 -9.77
CA THR A 776 -5.38 -39.36 -10.76
C THR A 776 -6.73 -38.61 -10.75
N LYS A 777 -7.03 -37.68 -9.83
CA LYS A 777 -8.31 -36.92 -9.89
C LYS A 777 -8.19 -35.42 -9.56
N ALA A 778 -8.97 -34.63 -10.29
CA ALA A 778 -9.13 -33.18 -10.12
C ALA A 778 -10.04 -32.81 -8.94
N SER A 779 -9.70 -33.30 -7.74
CA SER A 779 -10.23 -32.80 -6.47
C SER A 779 -9.19 -31.91 -5.81
N LEU A 780 -9.58 -30.71 -5.40
CA LEU A 780 -8.77 -29.92 -4.45
C LEU A 780 -8.71 -30.66 -3.10
N HIS A 781 -7.83 -30.18 -2.22
CA HIS A 781 -7.44 -30.78 -0.93
C HIS A 781 -6.46 -31.95 -1.09
N ALA A 782 -5.19 -31.65 -0.82
CA ALA A 782 -4.09 -32.61 -0.70
C ALA A 782 -3.49 -32.59 0.73
N VAL A 783 -4.24 -32.06 1.70
CA VAL A 783 -3.87 -31.93 3.11
C VAL A 783 -5.06 -32.30 3.99
N GLU A 784 -4.83 -33.12 5.01
CA GLU A 784 -5.84 -33.78 5.84
C GLU A 784 -5.26 -34.07 7.24
N LEU A 785 -6.14 -34.30 8.22
CA LEU A 785 -5.80 -34.93 9.50
C LEU A 785 -5.97 -36.46 9.40
N ALA A 786 -4.85 -37.18 9.41
CA ALA A 786 -4.83 -38.64 9.45
C ALA A 786 -4.42 -39.14 10.85
N GLU A 787 -4.66 -40.41 11.16
CA GLU A 787 -4.06 -41.04 12.35
C GLU A 787 -2.52 -41.01 12.23
N CYS A 788 -1.83 -40.74 13.33
CA CYS A 788 -0.38 -40.58 13.33
C CYS A 788 0.35 -41.91 13.05
N ASP A 789 1.14 -41.94 11.98
CA ASP A 789 1.95 -43.08 11.54
C ASP A 789 3.37 -42.57 11.20
N PRO A 790 4.40 -42.89 12.01
CA PRO A 790 5.77 -42.44 11.73
C PRO A 790 6.38 -43.11 10.49
N THR A 791 5.79 -44.17 9.94
CA THR A 791 6.21 -44.79 8.66
C THR A 791 5.64 -44.08 7.43
N ASP A 792 4.53 -43.35 7.59
CA ASP A 792 3.84 -42.65 6.50
C ASP A 792 4.62 -41.42 6.02
N LYS A 793 5.12 -41.49 4.79
CA LYS A 793 5.82 -40.37 4.12
C LYS A 793 4.95 -39.11 4.00
N GLY A 794 3.63 -39.24 4.02
CA GLY A 794 2.71 -38.10 4.03
C GLY A 794 2.81 -37.22 5.28
N GLN A 795 3.30 -37.77 6.39
CA GLN A 795 3.42 -37.08 7.69
C GLN A 795 4.87 -36.68 8.04
N ARG A 796 5.84 -36.95 7.15
CA ARG A 796 7.26 -36.61 7.36
C ARG A 796 7.55 -35.24 6.75
N LEU A 797 7.30 -34.20 7.53
CA LEU A 797 7.35 -32.80 7.10
C LEU A 797 8.58 -32.08 7.65
N GLU A 798 9.13 -31.18 6.85
CA GLU A 798 10.38 -30.44 7.12
C GLU A 798 10.10 -28.94 6.95
N PHE A 799 10.48 -28.13 7.94
CA PHE A 799 10.45 -26.67 7.80
C PHE A 799 11.70 -26.23 7.03
N VAL A 800 11.49 -25.54 5.91
CA VAL A 800 12.54 -24.95 5.07
C VAL A 800 12.41 -23.41 5.17
N PRO A 801 13.30 -22.72 5.91
CA PRO A 801 13.23 -21.28 6.16
C PRO A 801 13.07 -20.41 4.93
#